data_AF-A0A962Q1T2-F1
#
_entry.id   AF-A0A962Q1T2-F1
#
_cell.length_a   1.000
_cell.length_b   1.000
_cell.length_c   1.000
_cell.angle_alpha   90.00
_cell.angle_beta   90.00
_cell.angle_gamma   90.00
#
_symmetry.space_group_name_H-M   'P 1'
#
loop_
_entity.id
_entity.type
_entity.pdbx_description
1 polymer ?
#
loop_
_entity_poly.entity_id
_entity_poly.type
_entity_poly.pdbx_seq_one_letter_code
_entity_poly.pdbx_strand_id
1 'polypeptide(L)'
;MSIFQRLQLPAVALLAVCLFGCSNGNDNNNNNSDSGGAVEPTLYAGAASRSLLPTVSGGREYLQDVPGWPVASALDPNDPGVFIPVWDQGRVDVGNGNSDGSWVHDDVRVTAVALAREEQRVIFLTSNTYMHLKSDVDEIVSRVQAALTGDWAGADVLVSASHNHHGPETAFGPNAEWYEMAAQQIVAAAVAATEVVEPVSASVASGTHNYGSVDQRDPRIYDSRLNVMAFDSVETGESVAIVVQWNSHPEVTLGWEPPAEAAGLDEACAIKGWKGSQCTAEDRYFSGDYVSVLETRLKAAHGGEVAFFNGALGVLTGPLHASAWVVDEAHPVGDGMTVPEGALPLTECDRSNPYECQAFAKTESTGTELANAVNALLDGAAPMRFESIDIRRQEFYSRVTNLGFRVLAGEGELGWKPMQVYTCSGKPFTDETCENAGQETVTDPVLTPLLGYEVARGDVLKTQVIHVDFGDVGMLFLPGEISSELVIGLPEDFTTAPPEKYNEDPDEHAVGADYTIPGHYLSLVDESITFVVGLGMDEVGYFVPPSDYRLQCHALSLSALPGASCSDLAARGLIESPTWVGGITCQKAFDDPAFLASLGADGPAVQAVCYYGQMVGAEIERPSGHYEETNSAGWDLVDDLWAATVALFEQP
;
A
#
# COMPACT_ATOMS: atom_id res chain seq x y z
N MET A 1 -17.86 -41.85 26.03
CA MET A 1 -18.90 -42.88 26.25
C MET A 1 -19.74 -42.49 27.48
N SER A 2 -20.93 -41.90 27.26
CA SER A 2 -22.12 -41.98 28.13
C SER A 2 -22.23 -41.28 29.53
N ILE A 3 -22.95 -40.14 29.55
CA ILE A 3 -24.11 -39.74 30.42
C ILE A 3 -23.92 -39.11 31.84
N PHE A 4 -24.79 -38.10 32.11
CA PHE A 4 -25.27 -37.46 33.38
C PHE A 4 -24.64 -36.09 33.76
N GLN A 5 -25.36 -35.05 34.25
CA GLN A 5 -26.76 -34.54 34.08
C GLN A 5 -26.99 -33.23 34.90
N ARG A 6 -27.69 -32.22 34.35
CA ARG A 6 -28.41 -31.09 35.05
C ARG A 6 -27.52 -30.18 35.97
N LEU A 7 -27.81 -28.95 36.40
CA LEU A 7 -28.96 -28.02 36.55
C LEU A 7 -28.44 -26.57 36.25
N GLN A 8 -29.21 -25.47 36.16
CA GLN A 8 -30.60 -25.17 35.76
C GLN A 8 -30.81 -23.62 35.72
N LEU A 9 -31.64 -23.09 34.81
CA LEU A 9 -32.06 -21.67 34.70
C LEU A 9 -32.84 -21.13 35.93
N PRO A 10 -32.92 -19.79 36.07
CA PRO A 10 -34.24 -19.18 36.15
C PRO A 10 -34.47 -18.12 35.05
N ALA A 11 -35.70 -18.05 34.56
CA ALA A 11 -36.15 -17.04 33.60
C ALA A 11 -36.57 -15.74 34.31
N VAL A 12 -36.36 -14.60 33.65
CA VAL A 12 -37.06 -13.35 33.94
C VAL A 12 -37.87 -12.99 32.70
N ALA A 13 -39.20 -12.95 32.86
CA ALA A 13 -40.09 -12.47 31.80
C ALA A 13 -40.34 -10.97 31.99
N LEU A 14 -40.09 -10.16 30.97
CA LEU A 14 -40.63 -8.81 30.92
C LEU A 14 -42.04 -8.85 30.33
N LEU A 15 -42.99 -8.30 31.09
CA LEU A 15 -44.39 -8.18 30.70
C LEU A 15 -44.60 -6.81 30.03
N ALA A 16 -44.86 -6.78 28.73
CA ALA A 16 -45.25 -5.55 28.04
C ALA A 16 -46.69 -5.16 28.46
N VAL A 17 -46.84 -4.05 29.17
CA VAL A 17 -48.14 -3.51 29.56
C VAL A 17 -48.51 -2.36 28.61
N CYS A 18 -49.39 -2.66 27.65
CA CYS A 18 -50.04 -1.64 26.85
C CYS A 18 -51.02 -0.83 27.73
N LEU A 19 -50.84 0.49 27.79
CA LEU A 19 -51.83 1.41 28.37
C LEU A 19 -52.45 2.28 27.27
N PHE A 20 -53.73 2.04 27.01
CA PHE A 20 -54.56 2.90 26.16
C PHE A 20 -54.81 4.25 26.85
N GLY A 21 -54.39 5.34 26.21
CA GLY A 21 -54.76 6.71 26.55
C GLY A 21 -55.76 7.27 25.55
N CYS A 22 -57.06 7.20 25.84
CA CYS A 22 -58.07 7.90 25.04
C CYS A 22 -58.09 9.40 25.37
N SER A 23 -57.98 10.26 24.37
CA SER A 23 -58.34 11.68 24.48
C SER A 23 -59.16 12.11 23.26
N ASN A 24 -60.35 12.65 23.50
CA ASN A 24 -61.20 13.21 22.46
C ASN A 24 -60.82 14.68 22.22
N GLY A 25 -60.38 15.00 21.02
CA GLY A 25 -60.20 16.38 20.53
C GLY A 25 -60.71 16.46 19.09
N ASN A 26 -61.91 17.01 18.92
CA ASN A 26 -62.60 17.06 17.63
C ASN A 26 -62.50 18.47 17.03
N ASP A 27 -61.55 18.69 16.13
CA ASP A 27 -61.49 19.88 15.29
C ASP A 27 -61.25 19.49 13.82
N ASN A 28 -62.21 19.87 12.96
CA ASN A 28 -62.10 19.71 11.52
C ASN A 28 -61.16 20.76 10.95
N ASN A 29 -60.09 20.35 10.29
CA ASN A 29 -59.50 21.17 9.23
C ASN A 29 -59.01 20.27 8.10
N ASN A 30 -59.51 20.53 6.89
CA ASN A 30 -58.99 19.92 5.67
C ASN A 30 -57.55 20.40 5.47
N ASN A 31 -56.59 19.49 5.54
CA ASN A 31 -55.40 19.56 4.71
C ASN A 31 -55.04 18.16 4.25
N ASN A 32 -54.70 18.06 2.97
CA ASN A 32 -54.39 16.81 2.30
C ASN A 32 -53.03 16.32 2.79
N SER A 33 -53.00 15.50 3.84
CA SER A 33 -51.77 14.85 4.29
C SER A 33 -51.39 13.81 3.26
N ASP A 34 -50.43 14.16 2.39
CA ASP A 34 -49.68 13.16 1.66
C ASP A 34 -49.13 12.17 2.69
N SER A 35 -49.42 10.89 2.48
CA SER A 35 -48.83 9.84 3.29
C SER A 35 -47.36 9.74 2.88
N GLY A 36 -46.52 10.54 3.54
CA GLY A 36 -45.08 10.40 3.48
C GLY A 36 -44.70 9.02 4.01
N GLY A 37 -44.68 8.04 3.11
CA GLY A 37 -43.94 6.81 3.37
C GLY A 37 -42.51 7.20 3.71
N ALA A 38 -41.93 6.53 4.69
CA ALA A 38 -40.50 6.65 4.91
C ALA A 38 -39.81 6.40 3.57
N VAL A 39 -39.04 7.39 3.09
CA VAL A 39 -38.20 7.20 1.91
C VAL A 39 -37.22 6.11 2.30
N GLU A 40 -37.26 4.98 1.60
CA GLU A 40 -36.30 3.91 1.91
C GLU A 40 -34.87 4.46 1.71
N PRO A 41 -33.96 4.20 2.65
CA PRO A 41 -32.59 4.66 2.53
C PRO A 41 -31.97 4.09 1.26
N THR A 42 -31.30 4.95 0.50
CA THR A 42 -30.75 4.61 -0.82
C THR A 42 -29.33 4.06 -0.75
N LEU A 43 -28.66 4.24 0.40
CA LEU A 43 -27.30 3.80 0.65
C LEU A 43 -27.28 2.96 1.94
N TYR A 44 -26.54 1.86 1.88
CA TYR A 44 -26.28 0.97 3.00
C TYR A 44 -24.79 0.66 3.07
N ALA A 45 -24.27 0.52 4.28
CA ALA A 45 -22.91 0.06 4.51
C ALA A 45 -22.88 -0.98 5.63
N GLY A 46 -21.91 -1.87 5.58
CA GLY A 46 -21.53 -2.73 6.69
C GLY A 46 -20.01 -2.87 6.69
N ALA A 47 -19.40 -3.00 7.87
CA ALA A 47 -17.96 -3.12 7.98
C ALA A 47 -17.54 -4.12 9.05
N ALA A 48 -16.40 -4.76 8.84
CA ALA A 48 -15.82 -5.72 9.79
C ALA A 48 -14.31 -5.88 9.55
N SER A 49 -13.54 -5.99 10.63
CA SER A 49 -12.11 -6.30 10.57
C SER A 49 -11.76 -7.67 11.18
N ARG A 50 -10.61 -8.22 10.79
CA ARG A 50 -10.04 -9.48 11.31
C ARG A 50 -8.53 -9.37 11.49
N SER A 51 -8.00 -9.99 12.53
CA SER A 51 -6.56 -10.12 12.75
C SER A 51 -5.92 -11.04 11.69
N LEU A 52 -4.81 -10.60 11.12
CA LEU A 52 -3.98 -11.34 10.17
C LEU A 52 -2.76 -11.99 10.84
N LEU A 53 -2.44 -11.66 12.10
CA LEU A 53 -1.26 -12.19 12.79
C LEU A 53 -1.26 -13.73 12.87
N PRO A 54 -0.10 -14.40 12.95
CA PRO A 54 -0.04 -15.87 13.05
C PRO A 54 -0.65 -16.37 14.38
N THR A 55 -1.00 -17.66 14.45
CA THR A 55 -1.64 -18.21 15.66
C THR A 55 -0.64 -18.88 16.61
N VAL A 56 -1.01 -18.96 17.89
CA VAL A 56 -0.35 -19.77 18.91
C VAL A 56 -1.41 -20.64 19.58
N SER A 57 -1.19 -21.95 19.62
CA SER A 57 -2.15 -22.93 20.17
C SER A 57 -3.55 -22.89 19.50
N GLY A 58 -3.60 -22.49 18.23
CA GLY A 58 -4.83 -22.35 17.44
C GLY A 58 -5.60 -21.05 17.66
N GLY A 59 -5.03 -20.09 18.40
CA GLY A 59 -5.67 -18.81 18.71
C GLY A 59 -4.71 -17.62 18.72
N ARG A 60 -5.20 -16.48 19.19
CA ARG A 60 -4.43 -15.22 19.35
C ARG A 60 -4.59 -14.66 20.75
N GLU A 61 -4.61 -15.52 21.77
CA GLU A 61 -4.81 -15.10 23.16
C GLU A 61 -3.70 -14.15 23.64
N TYR A 62 -2.50 -14.22 23.05
CA TYR A 62 -1.40 -13.28 23.28
C TYR A 62 -1.75 -11.81 23.02
N LEU A 63 -2.76 -11.51 22.18
CA LEU A 63 -3.25 -10.14 21.95
C LEU A 63 -3.89 -9.49 23.19
N GLN A 64 -4.11 -10.24 24.27
CA GLN A 64 -4.55 -9.68 25.55
C GLN A 64 -3.40 -9.05 26.36
N ASP A 65 -2.15 -9.39 26.01
CA ASP A 65 -0.94 -9.01 26.75
C ASP A 65 -0.03 -8.04 25.95
N VAL A 66 -0.38 -7.68 24.70
CA VAL A 66 0.38 -6.74 23.88
C VAL A 66 0.24 -5.30 24.38
N PRO A 67 1.29 -4.45 24.27
CA PRO A 67 1.23 -3.07 24.75
C PRO A 67 0.19 -2.23 24.00
N GLY A 68 0.07 -2.43 22.69
CA GLY A 68 -0.82 -1.67 21.82
C GLY A 68 -0.53 -0.17 21.85
N TRP A 69 -1.54 0.63 21.53
CA TRP A 69 -1.43 2.08 21.38
C TRP A 69 -2.17 2.84 22.50
N PRO A 70 -1.67 2.86 23.75
CA PRO A 70 -2.17 3.75 24.78
C PRO A 70 -1.92 5.22 24.38
N VAL A 71 -2.45 6.17 25.17
CA VAL A 71 -2.10 7.59 25.01
C VAL A 71 -0.62 7.82 25.29
N ALA A 72 0.05 8.70 24.53
CA ALA A 72 1.47 9.07 24.65
C ALA A 72 2.08 9.01 26.07
N SER A 73 1.41 9.61 27.07
CA SER A 73 1.88 9.66 28.47
C SER A 73 1.97 8.30 29.20
N ALA A 74 1.46 7.22 28.60
CA ALA A 74 1.43 5.87 29.14
C ALA A 74 2.06 4.83 28.18
N LEU A 75 2.60 5.28 27.04
CA LEU A 75 3.34 4.46 26.09
C LEU A 75 4.76 4.20 26.60
N ASP A 76 5.26 2.97 26.44
CA ASP A 76 6.70 2.72 26.45
C ASP A 76 7.23 2.88 25.01
N PRO A 77 8.10 3.86 24.71
CA PRO A 77 8.60 4.10 23.36
C PRO A 77 9.47 2.95 22.82
N ASN A 78 9.92 2.03 23.68
CA ASN A 78 10.93 1.02 23.39
C ASN A 78 10.41 -0.42 23.39
N ASP A 79 9.14 -0.66 23.72
CA ASP A 79 8.59 -2.01 23.92
C ASP A 79 8.09 -2.65 22.61
N PRO A 80 8.79 -3.64 22.02
CA PRO A 80 8.32 -4.37 20.84
C PRO A 80 7.16 -5.33 21.14
N GLY A 81 6.76 -5.44 22.41
CA GLY A 81 5.63 -6.20 22.88
C GLY A 81 5.90 -7.68 23.13
N VAL A 82 4.88 -8.52 22.92
CA VAL A 82 4.89 -9.91 23.42
C VAL A 82 5.80 -10.78 22.57
N PHE A 83 6.88 -11.30 23.18
CA PHE A 83 7.75 -12.29 22.54
C PHE A 83 7.03 -13.63 22.32
N ILE A 84 7.04 -14.11 21.07
CA ILE A 84 6.48 -15.39 20.65
C ILE A 84 7.61 -16.33 20.19
N PRO A 85 7.88 -17.42 20.93
CA PRO A 85 8.93 -18.37 20.57
C PRO A 85 8.71 -19.04 19.20
N VAL A 86 7.47 -19.47 18.92
CA VAL A 86 7.08 -20.31 17.78
C VAL A 86 5.62 -20.04 17.45
N TRP A 87 5.32 -19.81 16.17
CA TRP A 87 3.95 -19.76 15.63
C TRP A 87 3.47 -21.15 15.21
N ASP A 88 2.15 -21.37 15.20
CA ASP A 88 1.56 -22.62 14.72
C ASP A 88 1.89 -22.88 13.22
N GLN A 89 2.09 -21.82 12.44
CA GLN A 89 2.46 -21.85 11.01
C GLN A 89 3.99 -21.92 10.78
N GLY A 90 4.80 -22.10 11.82
CA GLY A 90 6.25 -22.13 11.72
C GLY A 90 6.89 -20.72 11.69
N ARG A 91 7.87 -20.50 10.82
CA ARG A 91 8.54 -19.20 10.68
C ARG A 91 7.67 -18.25 9.84
N VAL A 92 7.32 -17.10 10.36
CA VAL A 92 6.67 -16.02 9.59
C VAL A 92 7.57 -14.81 9.63
N ASP A 93 7.89 -14.28 8.47
CA ASP A 93 8.83 -13.16 8.31
C ASP A 93 8.07 -11.82 8.32
N VAL A 94 8.80 -10.71 8.48
CA VAL A 94 8.26 -9.35 8.55
C VAL A 94 8.36 -8.72 7.16
N GLY A 95 7.34 -7.97 6.73
CA GLY A 95 7.07 -7.69 5.32
C GLY A 95 8.11 -6.91 4.52
N ASN A 96 9.04 -6.20 5.15
CA ASN A 96 10.23 -5.68 4.47
C ASN A 96 11.51 -5.95 5.28
N GLY A 97 11.47 -6.99 6.10
CA GLY A 97 12.26 -7.08 7.33
C GLY A 97 13.00 -8.40 7.53
N ASN A 98 13.77 -8.43 8.62
CA ASN A 98 14.64 -9.56 8.93
C ASN A 98 13.82 -10.83 9.23
N SER A 99 14.25 -11.94 8.66
CA SER A 99 13.45 -13.17 8.69
C SER A 99 13.38 -13.79 10.11
N ASP A 100 12.21 -14.30 10.51
CA ASP A 100 11.74 -14.76 11.84
C ASP A 100 11.15 -13.66 12.76
N GLY A 101 9.99 -13.11 12.37
CA GLY A 101 9.15 -12.26 13.22
C GLY A 101 8.73 -12.97 14.50
N SER A 102 9.06 -12.40 15.65
CA SER A 102 9.07 -13.06 16.96
C SER A 102 8.53 -12.20 18.12
N TRP A 103 8.06 -10.99 17.86
CA TRP A 103 7.40 -10.13 18.85
C TRP A 103 6.09 -9.54 18.28
N VAL A 104 5.19 -9.06 19.13
CA VAL A 104 3.93 -8.41 18.72
C VAL A 104 3.67 -7.18 19.57
N HIS A 105 3.73 -5.99 18.96
CA HIS A 105 3.42 -4.72 19.62
C HIS A 105 1.90 -4.47 19.66
N ASP A 106 1.21 -4.71 18.55
CA ASP A 106 -0.24 -4.50 18.40
C ASP A 106 -0.86 -5.46 17.37
N ASP A 107 -2.18 -5.40 17.17
CA ASP A 107 -2.87 -6.30 16.24
C ASP A 107 -2.82 -5.80 14.80
N VAL A 108 -2.25 -6.61 13.91
CA VAL A 108 -2.24 -6.37 12.46
C VAL A 108 -3.50 -6.96 11.83
N ARG A 109 -4.28 -6.14 11.13
CA ARG A 109 -5.65 -6.47 10.69
C ARG A 109 -5.89 -6.29 9.20
N VAL A 110 -6.95 -6.91 8.69
CA VAL A 110 -7.66 -6.53 7.46
C VAL A 110 -8.99 -5.90 7.86
N THR A 111 -9.37 -4.81 7.20
CA THR A 111 -10.69 -4.18 7.30
C THR A 111 -11.45 -4.35 5.99
N ALA A 112 -12.70 -4.80 6.10
CA ALA A 112 -13.65 -4.88 5.00
C ALA A 112 -14.75 -3.82 5.15
N VAL A 113 -15.05 -3.09 4.07
CA VAL A 113 -16.17 -2.15 3.98
C VAL A 113 -17.04 -2.55 2.80
N ALA A 114 -18.26 -3.00 3.07
CA ALA A 114 -19.24 -3.43 2.08
C ALA A 114 -20.26 -2.31 1.85
N LEU A 115 -20.35 -1.79 0.62
CA LEU A 115 -21.29 -0.72 0.24
C LEU A 115 -22.35 -1.25 -0.72
N ALA A 116 -23.59 -0.82 -0.50
CA ALA A 116 -24.75 -1.21 -1.29
C ALA A 116 -25.65 -0.01 -1.61
N ARG A 117 -25.92 0.19 -2.89
CA ARG A 117 -26.87 1.18 -3.40
C ARG A 117 -27.71 0.56 -4.51
N GLU A 118 -29.04 0.59 -4.37
CA GLU A 118 -29.98 -0.07 -5.29
C GLU A 118 -29.60 -1.55 -5.56
N GLU A 119 -29.20 -1.92 -6.78
CA GLU A 119 -28.68 -3.26 -7.12
C GLU A 119 -27.13 -3.34 -7.13
N GLN A 120 -26.42 -2.21 -7.00
CA GLN A 120 -24.96 -2.13 -7.09
C GLN A 120 -24.30 -2.50 -5.75
N ARG A 121 -23.23 -3.29 -5.79
CA ARG A 121 -22.54 -3.85 -4.60
C ARG A 121 -21.03 -3.85 -4.78
N VAL A 122 -20.30 -3.29 -3.83
CA VAL A 122 -18.84 -3.35 -3.78
C VAL A 122 -18.36 -3.65 -2.37
N ILE A 123 -17.25 -4.38 -2.26
CA ILE A 123 -16.53 -4.60 -1.01
C ILE A 123 -15.10 -4.09 -1.19
N PHE A 124 -14.71 -3.12 -0.38
CA PHE A 124 -13.32 -2.71 -0.25
C PHE A 124 -12.64 -3.51 0.86
N LEU A 125 -11.43 -3.99 0.58
CA LEU A 125 -10.57 -4.69 1.51
C LEU A 125 -9.24 -3.95 1.59
N THR A 126 -8.81 -3.58 2.79
CA THR A 126 -7.46 -3.06 3.05
C THR A 126 -6.82 -3.82 4.19
N SER A 127 -5.56 -4.22 4.02
CA SER A 127 -4.76 -4.97 4.98
C SER A 127 -3.61 -4.15 5.53
N ASN A 128 -3.35 -4.26 6.83
CA ASN A 128 -2.22 -3.63 7.51
C ASN A 128 -0.94 -4.46 7.26
N THR A 129 -0.71 -4.88 6.02
CA THR A 129 0.46 -5.63 5.55
C THR A 129 1.19 -4.83 4.47
N TYR A 130 2.32 -5.37 4.00
CA TYR A 130 3.19 -4.71 3.04
C TYR A 130 2.54 -4.58 1.66
N MET A 131 2.34 -5.67 0.92
CA MET A 131 1.79 -5.57 -0.44
C MET A 131 1.25 -6.90 -0.95
N HIS A 132 0.24 -6.86 -1.82
CA HIS A 132 -0.40 -8.03 -2.39
C HIS A 132 -0.25 -8.04 -3.91
N LEU A 133 0.49 -9.02 -4.44
CA LEU A 133 0.62 -9.20 -5.88
C LEU A 133 -0.71 -9.66 -6.49
N LYS A 134 -0.96 -9.33 -7.76
CA LYS A 134 -2.21 -9.67 -8.46
C LYS A 134 -2.57 -11.16 -8.41
N SER A 135 -1.60 -12.06 -8.45
CA SER A 135 -1.90 -13.51 -8.39
C SER A 135 -2.45 -13.94 -7.02
N ASP A 136 -2.11 -13.23 -5.95
CA ASP A 136 -2.70 -13.40 -4.63
C ASP A 136 -4.04 -12.68 -4.51
N VAL A 137 -4.14 -11.45 -5.03
CA VAL A 137 -5.39 -10.69 -5.08
C VAL A 137 -6.47 -11.43 -5.85
N ASP A 138 -6.16 -11.98 -7.04
CA ASP A 138 -7.11 -12.73 -7.87
C ASP A 138 -7.64 -13.99 -7.13
N GLU A 139 -6.79 -14.71 -6.38
CA GLU A 139 -7.21 -15.83 -5.52
C GLU A 139 -8.09 -15.34 -4.36
N ILE A 140 -7.70 -14.26 -3.66
CA ILE A 140 -8.47 -13.67 -2.56
C ILE A 140 -9.85 -13.26 -3.06
N VAL A 141 -9.93 -12.49 -4.15
CA VAL A 141 -11.17 -12.05 -4.80
C VAL A 141 -12.03 -13.25 -5.19
N SER A 142 -11.44 -14.28 -5.82
CA SER A 142 -12.17 -15.50 -6.19
C SER A 142 -12.77 -16.21 -4.98
N ARG A 143 -12.02 -16.32 -3.87
CA ARG A 143 -12.50 -16.93 -2.62
C ARG A 143 -13.57 -16.10 -1.92
N VAL A 144 -13.45 -14.78 -1.92
CA VAL A 144 -14.49 -13.87 -1.39
C VAL A 144 -15.76 -14.05 -2.20
N GLN A 145 -15.69 -13.89 -3.53
CA GLN A 145 -16.84 -14.04 -4.43
C GLN A 145 -17.53 -15.41 -4.31
N ALA A 146 -16.76 -16.49 -4.10
CA ALA A 146 -17.30 -17.84 -3.86
C ALA A 146 -17.97 -18.02 -2.49
N ALA A 147 -17.65 -17.17 -1.50
CA ALA A 147 -18.24 -17.19 -0.16
C ALA A 147 -19.47 -16.27 -0.03
N LEU A 148 -19.58 -15.23 -0.86
CA LEU A 148 -20.74 -14.33 -0.87
C LEU A 148 -22.03 -15.03 -1.34
N THR A 149 -23.16 -14.67 -0.73
CA THR A 149 -24.47 -15.25 -1.03
C THR A 149 -25.59 -14.20 -1.00
N GLY A 150 -26.78 -14.56 -1.48
CA GLY A 150 -27.93 -13.65 -1.50
C GLY A 150 -27.68 -12.43 -2.38
N ASP A 151 -28.08 -11.26 -1.89
CA ASP A 151 -27.98 -9.97 -2.61
C ASP A 151 -26.54 -9.44 -2.74
N TRP A 152 -25.56 -10.15 -2.18
CA TRP A 152 -24.11 -9.88 -2.33
C TRP A 152 -23.42 -10.86 -3.29
N ALA A 153 -24.13 -11.86 -3.82
CA ALA A 153 -23.57 -12.79 -4.78
C ALA A 153 -23.21 -12.07 -6.09
N GLY A 154 -21.91 -12.03 -6.42
CA GLY A 154 -21.40 -11.31 -7.59
C GLY A 154 -21.07 -9.83 -7.33
N ALA A 155 -20.98 -9.38 -6.08
CA ALA A 155 -20.43 -8.08 -5.75
C ALA A 155 -18.98 -7.92 -6.24
N ASP A 156 -18.62 -6.70 -6.64
CA ASP A 156 -17.23 -6.34 -6.90
C ASP A 156 -16.43 -6.37 -5.59
N VAL A 157 -15.19 -6.85 -5.67
CA VAL A 157 -14.26 -6.92 -4.54
C VAL A 157 -12.97 -6.24 -4.97
N LEU A 158 -12.58 -5.18 -4.27
CA LEU A 158 -11.32 -4.49 -4.49
C LEU A 158 -10.42 -4.65 -3.26
N VAL A 159 -9.13 -4.91 -3.49
CA VAL A 159 -8.13 -5.20 -2.46
C VAL A 159 -6.99 -4.20 -2.57
N SER A 160 -6.52 -3.73 -1.43
CA SER A 160 -5.32 -2.90 -1.25
C SER A 160 -4.56 -3.39 -0.02
N ALA A 161 -3.30 -2.99 0.12
CA ALA A 161 -2.54 -3.09 1.36
C ALA A 161 -2.11 -1.68 1.79
N SER A 162 -2.04 -1.40 3.09
CA SER A 162 -1.62 -0.10 3.65
C SER A 162 -0.15 0.28 3.39
N HIS A 163 0.65 -0.66 2.88
CA HIS A 163 2.11 -0.62 2.82
C HIS A 163 2.86 -0.77 4.15
N ASN A 164 2.24 -1.38 5.16
CA ASN A 164 2.88 -1.57 6.46
C ASN A 164 4.05 -2.57 6.42
N HIS A 165 5.26 -2.08 6.68
CA HIS A 165 6.50 -2.87 6.64
C HIS A 165 6.66 -3.80 7.85
N HIS A 166 5.95 -3.54 8.96
CA HIS A 166 5.95 -4.38 10.17
C HIS A 166 4.75 -5.33 10.23
N GLY A 167 4.04 -5.54 9.12
CA GLY A 167 3.11 -6.66 8.97
C GLY A 167 3.85 -7.99 8.70
N PRO A 168 3.15 -9.14 8.72
CA PRO A 168 3.70 -10.38 8.15
C PRO A 168 4.00 -10.27 6.65
N GLU A 169 5.02 -11.00 6.21
CA GLU A 169 5.48 -11.06 4.81
C GLU A 169 4.41 -11.55 3.84
N THR A 170 4.26 -10.84 2.72
CA THR A 170 3.20 -11.00 1.72
C THR A 170 3.66 -11.00 0.27
N ALA A 171 4.90 -10.59 -0.03
CA ALA A 171 5.43 -10.42 -1.37
C ALA A 171 6.67 -11.27 -1.65
N PHE A 172 7.64 -11.33 -0.73
CA PHE A 172 8.93 -11.99 -0.96
C PHE A 172 9.03 -13.33 -0.23
N GLY A 173 8.71 -14.41 -0.95
CA GLY A 173 8.72 -15.78 -0.44
C GLY A 173 7.84 -16.01 0.82
N PRO A 174 6.60 -15.49 0.88
CA PRO A 174 5.82 -15.48 2.11
C PRO A 174 5.48 -16.90 2.60
N ASN A 175 5.33 -17.06 3.92
CA ASN A 175 4.95 -18.34 4.50
C ASN A 175 3.55 -18.76 4.03
N ALA A 176 3.48 -19.81 3.22
CA ALA A 176 2.24 -20.27 2.59
C ALA A 176 1.18 -20.84 3.56
N GLU A 177 1.57 -21.34 4.75
CA GLU A 177 0.60 -21.78 5.78
C GLU A 177 -0.02 -20.57 6.50
N TRP A 178 0.79 -19.53 6.76
CA TRP A 178 0.29 -18.26 7.26
C TRP A 178 -0.60 -17.56 6.23
N TYR A 179 -0.19 -17.48 4.96
CA TYR A 179 -0.94 -16.77 3.93
C TYR A 179 -2.30 -17.45 3.64
N GLU A 180 -2.35 -18.79 3.61
CA GLU A 180 -3.64 -19.51 3.50
C GLU A 180 -4.56 -19.19 4.69
N MET A 181 -4.02 -19.07 5.90
CA MET A 181 -4.78 -18.65 7.09
C MET A 181 -5.22 -17.18 6.98
N ALA A 182 -4.34 -16.28 6.52
CA ALA A 182 -4.64 -14.86 6.33
C ALA A 182 -5.74 -14.66 5.26
N ALA A 183 -5.67 -15.36 4.13
CA ALA A 183 -6.71 -15.36 3.09
C ALA A 183 -8.07 -15.81 3.64
N GLN A 184 -8.11 -16.79 4.56
CA GLN A 184 -9.35 -17.17 5.25
C GLN A 184 -9.88 -16.07 6.18
N GLN A 185 -9.01 -15.29 6.84
CA GLN A 185 -9.42 -14.12 7.63
C GLN A 185 -9.94 -12.98 6.75
N ILE A 186 -9.33 -12.73 5.59
CA ILE A 186 -9.78 -11.73 4.60
C ILE A 186 -11.19 -12.10 4.09
N VAL A 187 -11.41 -13.36 3.71
CA VAL A 187 -12.75 -13.86 3.33
C VAL A 187 -13.75 -13.72 4.48
N ALA A 188 -13.35 -14.04 5.71
CA ALA A 188 -14.22 -13.90 6.89
C ALA A 188 -14.52 -12.45 7.28
N ALA A 189 -13.65 -11.50 6.96
CA ALA A 189 -13.90 -10.06 7.11
C ALA A 189 -14.94 -9.59 6.08
N ALA A 190 -14.74 -9.93 4.79
CA ALA A 190 -15.67 -9.59 3.71
C ALA A 190 -17.09 -10.12 3.98
N VAL A 191 -17.23 -11.41 4.31
CA VAL A 191 -18.53 -12.01 4.64
C VAL A 191 -19.17 -11.31 5.85
N ALA A 192 -18.42 -11.08 6.93
CA ALA A 192 -18.97 -10.45 8.12
C ALA A 192 -19.41 -8.99 7.88
N ALA A 193 -18.70 -8.23 7.03
CA ALA A 193 -19.12 -6.90 6.63
C ALA A 193 -20.49 -6.94 5.91
N THR A 194 -20.73 -7.94 5.04
CA THR A 194 -22.04 -8.11 4.37
C THR A 194 -23.17 -8.59 5.29
N GLU A 195 -22.86 -9.25 6.42
CA GLU A 195 -23.85 -9.73 7.40
C GLU A 195 -24.40 -8.63 8.32
N VAL A 196 -23.70 -7.49 8.45
CA VAL A 196 -24.02 -6.37 9.35
C VAL A 196 -24.44 -5.08 8.64
N VAL A 197 -24.82 -5.19 7.36
CA VAL A 197 -25.17 -4.05 6.51
C VAL A 197 -26.42 -3.33 7.02
N GLU A 198 -26.31 -2.01 7.23
CA GLU A 198 -27.38 -1.14 7.70
C GLU A 198 -27.51 0.15 6.87
N PRO A 199 -28.65 0.86 6.94
CA PRO A 199 -28.82 2.18 6.34
C PRO A 199 -27.79 3.21 6.83
N VAL A 200 -27.13 3.91 5.91
CA VAL A 200 -26.16 4.96 6.25
C VAL A 200 -26.38 6.27 5.50
N SER A 201 -25.96 7.37 6.11
CA SER A 201 -25.63 8.62 5.40
C SER A 201 -24.13 8.68 5.15
N ALA A 202 -23.73 9.17 3.97
CA ALA A 202 -22.33 9.41 3.66
C ALA A 202 -21.97 10.89 3.90
N SER A 203 -20.75 11.14 4.38
CA SER A 203 -20.11 12.45 4.39
C SER A 203 -18.69 12.35 3.81
N VAL A 204 -18.19 13.45 3.24
CA VAL A 204 -16.86 13.50 2.62
C VAL A 204 -16.15 14.81 2.97
N ALA A 205 -14.84 14.73 3.15
CA ALA A 205 -13.95 15.85 3.38
C ALA A 205 -12.59 15.61 2.71
N SER A 206 -11.92 16.69 2.32
CA SER A 206 -10.55 16.67 1.82
C SER A 206 -9.77 17.83 2.43
N GLY A 207 -8.50 17.60 2.73
CA GLY A 207 -7.58 18.59 3.28
C GLY A 207 -6.13 18.19 3.03
N THR A 208 -5.23 18.70 3.86
CA THR A 208 -3.80 18.41 3.77
C THR A 208 -3.23 18.00 5.13
N HIS A 209 -2.31 17.03 5.13
CA HIS A 209 -1.56 16.61 6.31
C HIS A 209 -0.12 16.24 5.92
N ASN A 210 0.86 16.89 6.54
CA ASN A 210 2.29 16.66 6.29
C ASN A 210 3.01 16.01 7.48
N TYR A 211 2.41 16.01 8.67
CA TYR A 211 3.13 15.63 9.89
C TYR A 211 3.51 14.15 9.86
N GLY A 212 4.79 13.87 10.13
CA GLY A 212 5.30 12.51 10.08
C GLY A 212 5.42 11.93 8.67
N SER A 213 5.46 12.75 7.61
CA SER A 213 5.73 12.30 6.24
C SER A 213 6.69 13.27 5.53
N VAL A 214 7.62 12.74 4.74
CA VAL A 214 8.50 13.50 3.86
C VAL A 214 8.73 12.72 2.56
N ASP A 215 8.69 13.41 1.43
CA ASP A 215 9.18 12.94 0.14
C ASP A 215 10.71 12.89 0.15
N GLN A 216 11.28 11.71 -0.10
CA GLN A 216 12.72 11.47 0.01
C GLN A 216 13.41 11.50 -1.37
N ARG A 217 12.71 11.05 -2.42
CA ARG A 217 13.24 10.92 -3.79
C ARG A 217 13.17 12.25 -4.53
N ASP A 218 14.16 12.49 -5.36
CA ASP A 218 14.20 13.61 -6.28
C ASP A 218 13.43 13.30 -7.60
N PRO A 219 12.65 14.24 -8.17
CA PRO A 219 12.31 15.54 -7.62
C PRO A 219 11.24 15.45 -6.51
N ARG A 220 11.44 16.20 -5.43
CA ARG A 220 10.54 16.23 -4.26
C ARG A 220 9.27 17.01 -4.55
N ILE A 221 8.18 16.30 -4.82
CA ILE A 221 6.86 16.81 -5.17
C ILE A 221 5.86 16.32 -4.11
N TYR A 222 5.60 17.14 -3.09
CA TYR A 222 4.78 16.73 -1.94
C TYR A 222 3.28 16.67 -2.26
N ASP A 223 2.72 15.47 -2.43
CA ASP A 223 1.27 15.25 -2.40
C ASP A 223 0.76 15.12 -0.95
N SER A 224 0.47 16.26 -0.33
CA SER A 224 0.00 16.36 1.06
C SER A 224 -1.46 15.95 1.31
N ARG A 225 -2.21 15.51 0.30
CA ARG A 225 -3.68 15.36 0.39
C ARG A 225 -4.09 14.29 1.41
N LEU A 226 -5.10 14.62 2.20
CA LEU A 226 -5.78 13.75 3.14
C LEU A 226 -7.27 13.74 2.77
N ASN A 227 -7.77 12.59 2.31
CA ASN A 227 -9.17 12.41 1.94
C ASN A 227 -9.88 11.51 2.95
N VAL A 228 -11.10 11.87 3.34
CA VAL A 228 -11.90 11.16 4.35
C VAL A 228 -13.33 11.01 3.86
N MET A 229 -13.86 9.79 3.96
CA MET A 229 -15.28 9.49 3.71
C MET A 229 -15.83 8.69 4.89
N ALA A 230 -16.90 9.16 5.51
CA ALA A 230 -17.55 8.48 6.63
C ALA A 230 -18.96 8.01 6.24
N PHE A 231 -19.32 6.83 6.73
CA PHE A 231 -20.63 6.20 6.57
C PHE A 231 -21.26 6.03 7.94
N ASP A 232 -22.21 6.90 8.28
CA ASP A 232 -22.81 6.96 9.62
C ASP A 232 -24.20 6.33 9.62
N SER A 233 -24.50 5.50 10.62
CA SER A 233 -25.80 4.83 10.76
C SER A 233 -26.95 5.84 10.82
N VAL A 234 -27.97 5.64 9.99
CA VAL A 234 -29.20 6.47 10.02
C VAL A 234 -30.00 6.24 11.31
N GLU A 235 -29.80 5.12 12.00
CA GLU A 235 -30.48 4.82 13.27
C GLU A 235 -29.76 5.43 14.48
N THR A 236 -28.44 5.25 14.59
CA THR A 236 -27.68 5.66 15.80
C THR A 236 -26.94 7.00 15.65
N GLY A 237 -26.53 7.36 14.43
CA GLY A 237 -25.58 8.44 14.17
C GLY A 237 -24.14 8.14 14.54
N GLU A 238 -23.82 6.88 14.90
CA GLU A 238 -22.44 6.39 15.07
C GLU A 238 -21.88 5.94 13.70
N SER A 239 -20.57 6.03 13.51
CA SER A 239 -19.97 5.59 12.25
C SER A 239 -20.01 4.07 12.12
N VAL A 240 -20.39 3.59 10.94
CA VAL A 240 -20.24 2.18 10.52
C VAL A 240 -18.84 1.97 9.95
N ALA A 241 -18.39 2.89 9.09
CA ALA A 241 -17.06 2.86 8.50
C ALA A 241 -16.52 4.28 8.26
N ILE A 242 -15.22 4.47 8.52
CA ILE A 242 -14.47 5.65 8.08
C ILE A 242 -13.37 5.19 7.11
N VAL A 243 -13.44 5.66 5.87
CA VAL A 243 -12.40 5.46 4.85
C VAL A 243 -11.46 6.66 4.89
N VAL A 244 -10.17 6.40 5.08
CA VAL A 244 -9.11 7.42 5.12
C VAL A 244 -8.10 7.11 4.01
N GLN A 245 -7.72 8.11 3.23
CA GLN A 245 -6.63 8.01 2.27
C GLN A 245 -5.59 9.10 2.53
N TRP A 246 -4.34 8.69 2.71
CA TRP A 246 -3.18 9.57 2.92
C TRP A 246 -1.94 9.02 2.20
N ASN A 247 -0.96 9.89 1.97
CA ASN A 247 0.24 9.60 1.18
C ASN A 247 1.45 9.47 2.12
N SER A 248 1.67 8.27 2.66
CA SER A 248 2.84 7.91 3.45
C SER A 248 2.99 6.39 3.53
N HIS A 249 4.23 5.91 3.62
CA HIS A 249 4.61 4.54 4.01
C HIS A 249 4.43 4.36 5.54
N PRO A 250 3.75 3.31 6.03
CA PRO A 250 3.81 2.89 7.43
C PRO A 250 5.12 2.12 7.73
N GLU A 251 6.18 2.90 7.95
CA GLU A 251 7.57 2.43 8.11
C GLU A 251 8.33 3.13 9.26
N VAL A 252 7.64 3.72 10.25
CA VAL A 252 8.26 4.61 11.26
C VAL A 252 9.47 3.95 11.94
N THR A 253 9.39 2.64 12.14
CA THR A 253 10.42 1.85 12.83
C THR A 253 11.22 0.92 11.90
N LEU A 254 11.20 1.11 10.57
CA LEU A 254 11.93 0.26 9.63
C LEU A 254 13.45 0.41 9.82
N GLY A 255 14.17 -0.70 9.98
CA GLY A 255 15.60 -0.70 10.29
C GLY A 255 15.94 -0.21 11.71
N TRP A 256 14.97 -0.17 12.63
CA TRP A 256 15.19 0.18 14.03
C TRP A 256 15.36 -1.06 14.90
N GLU A 257 16.38 -1.07 15.75
CA GLU A 257 16.57 -2.09 16.79
C GLU A 257 16.03 -1.58 18.15
N PRO A 258 14.93 -2.16 18.68
CA PRO A 258 14.47 -1.88 20.03
C PRO A 258 15.57 -2.21 21.06
N PRO A 259 15.74 -1.42 22.14
CA PRO A 259 16.73 -1.68 23.18
C PRO A 259 16.68 -3.12 23.71
N ALA A 260 17.84 -3.79 23.73
CA ALA A 260 17.94 -5.22 24.06
C ALA A 260 17.31 -5.63 25.40
N GLU A 261 17.26 -4.73 26.39
CA GLU A 261 16.57 -4.97 27.67
C GLU A 261 15.03 -4.94 27.51
N ALA A 262 14.48 -3.99 26.74
CA ALA A 262 13.05 -3.90 26.45
C ALA A 262 12.56 -5.09 25.60
N ALA A 263 13.35 -5.51 24.61
CA ALA A 263 13.05 -6.69 23.80
C ALA A 263 13.23 -8.04 24.53
N GLY A 264 13.84 -8.07 25.73
CA GLY A 264 14.21 -9.33 26.39
C GLY A 264 15.21 -10.18 25.59
N LEU A 265 16.09 -9.52 24.82
CA LEU A 265 16.81 -10.11 23.69
C LEU A 265 17.70 -11.31 24.08
N ASP A 266 18.37 -11.28 25.23
CA ASP A 266 19.19 -12.39 25.72
C ASP A 266 18.41 -13.70 25.87
N GLU A 267 17.15 -13.62 26.35
CA GLU A 267 16.27 -14.79 26.50
C GLU A 267 15.71 -15.23 25.14
N ALA A 268 15.27 -14.28 24.31
CA ALA A 268 14.82 -14.56 22.94
C ALA A 268 15.90 -15.29 22.13
N CYS A 269 17.15 -14.80 22.11
CA CYS A 269 18.27 -15.46 21.43
C CYS A 269 18.68 -16.80 22.04
N ALA A 270 18.42 -17.04 23.32
CA ALA A 270 18.61 -18.34 23.95
C ALA A 270 17.54 -19.35 23.47
N ILE A 271 16.29 -18.91 23.35
CA ILE A 271 15.13 -19.72 22.93
C ILE A 271 15.17 -20.00 21.41
N LYS A 272 15.30 -18.97 20.58
CA LYS A 272 15.35 -19.07 19.11
C LYS A 272 16.68 -19.62 18.60
N GLY A 273 17.72 -19.64 19.45
CA GLY A 273 19.04 -20.16 19.14
C GLY A 273 19.95 -19.20 18.37
N TRP A 274 19.53 -17.97 18.09
CA TRP A 274 20.28 -16.95 17.37
C TRP A 274 21.63 -16.61 18.02
N LYS A 275 22.66 -16.29 17.22
CA LYS A 275 24.05 -16.04 17.68
C LYS A 275 24.73 -14.96 16.84
N GLY A 276 25.66 -14.21 17.45
CA GLY A 276 26.36 -13.12 16.76
C GLY A 276 25.37 -12.06 16.28
N SER A 277 25.55 -11.53 15.07
CA SER A 277 24.65 -10.54 14.46
C SER A 277 23.22 -11.04 14.19
N GLN A 278 22.95 -12.34 14.30
CA GLN A 278 21.58 -12.85 14.23
C GLN A 278 20.80 -12.65 15.54
N CYS A 279 21.49 -12.35 16.64
CA CYS A 279 20.86 -12.01 17.91
C CYS A 279 20.58 -10.50 17.95
N THR A 280 19.45 -10.12 17.37
CA THR A 280 18.95 -8.73 17.23
C THR A 280 17.43 -8.73 17.39
N ALA A 281 16.84 -7.59 17.74
CA ALA A 281 15.39 -7.35 17.68
C ALA A 281 14.96 -6.49 16.46
N GLU A 282 15.92 -6.01 15.68
CA GLU A 282 15.74 -5.22 14.44
C GLU A 282 14.80 -5.92 13.45
N ASP A 283 13.72 -5.24 13.07
CA ASP A 283 12.68 -5.70 12.14
C ASP A 283 12.17 -7.13 12.40
N ARG A 284 12.02 -7.51 13.68
CA ARG A 284 11.51 -8.83 14.12
C ARG A 284 10.21 -8.77 14.91
N TYR A 285 9.54 -7.62 14.97
CA TYR A 285 8.26 -7.45 15.64
C TYR A 285 7.15 -7.17 14.64
N PHE A 286 5.95 -7.65 14.93
CA PHE A 286 4.76 -7.26 14.21
C PHE A 286 4.10 -6.05 14.86
N SER A 287 3.76 -5.07 14.03
CA SER A 287 3.01 -3.87 14.40
C SER A 287 2.20 -3.38 13.21
N GLY A 288 1.07 -2.71 13.44
CA GLY A 288 0.32 -2.01 12.38
C GLY A 288 0.78 -0.57 12.13
N ASP A 289 1.91 -0.17 12.72
CA ASP A 289 2.51 1.16 12.66
C ASP A 289 1.48 2.29 12.93
N TYR A 290 1.63 3.49 12.35
CA TYR A 290 0.71 4.60 12.61
C TYR A 290 -0.71 4.35 12.12
N VAL A 291 -0.92 3.37 11.23
CA VAL A 291 -2.24 2.98 10.73
C VAL A 291 -3.06 2.36 11.85
N SER A 292 -2.48 1.43 12.62
CA SER A 292 -3.16 0.90 13.81
C SER A 292 -3.41 1.94 14.90
N VAL A 293 -2.52 2.95 15.04
CA VAL A 293 -2.77 4.10 15.92
C VAL A 293 -3.99 4.88 15.43
N LEU A 294 -4.01 5.29 14.15
CA LEU A 294 -5.12 5.99 13.50
C LEU A 294 -6.44 5.25 13.71
N GLU A 295 -6.47 3.95 13.39
CA GLU A 295 -7.62 3.08 13.62
C GLU A 295 -8.07 3.10 15.08
N THR A 296 -7.13 2.93 16.02
CA THR A 296 -7.44 2.91 17.47
C THR A 296 -8.05 4.23 17.93
N ARG A 297 -7.51 5.38 17.48
CA ARG A 297 -7.98 6.72 17.86
C ARG A 297 -9.36 7.01 17.26
N LEU A 298 -9.58 6.71 15.98
CA LEU A 298 -10.86 6.97 15.29
C LEU A 298 -11.97 6.02 15.75
N LYS A 299 -11.71 4.72 15.93
CA LYS A 299 -12.70 3.78 16.47
C LYS A 299 -13.13 4.13 17.89
N ALA A 300 -12.22 4.69 18.70
CA ALA A 300 -12.54 5.20 20.03
C ALA A 300 -13.36 6.52 20.02
N ALA A 301 -13.25 7.32 18.95
CA ALA A 301 -13.96 8.59 18.80
C ALA A 301 -15.37 8.43 18.19
N HIS A 302 -15.51 7.59 17.17
CA HIS A 302 -16.72 7.50 16.32
C HIS A 302 -17.41 6.13 16.31
N GLY A 303 -16.75 5.09 16.84
CA GLY A 303 -17.17 3.70 16.66
C GLY A 303 -16.74 3.14 15.30
N GLY A 304 -17.50 2.15 14.81
CA GLY A 304 -17.31 1.57 13.49
C GLY A 304 -15.97 0.84 13.25
N GLU A 305 -15.69 0.62 11.98
CA GLU A 305 -14.37 0.20 11.51
C GLU A 305 -13.69 1.34 10.72
N VAL A 306 -12.37 1.25 10.55
CA VAL A 306 -11.57 2.25 9.85
C VAL A 306 -10.78 1.55 8.77
N ALA A 307 -10.91 2.02 7.54
CA ALA A 307 -10.23 1.48 6.37
C ALA A 307 -9.23 2.52 5.85
N PHE A 308 -7.94 2.28 6.08
CA PHE A 308 -6.87 3.12 5.57
C PHE A 308 -6.42 2.65 4.18
N PHE A 309 -6.24 3.60 3.26
CA PHE A 309 -5.63 3.38 1.95
C PHE A 309 -4.43 4.31 1.81
N ASN A 310 -3.28 3.77 1.41
CA ASN A 310 -2.17 4.58 0.93
C ASN A 310 -2.52 5.18 -0.44
N GLY A 311 -2.04 6.38 -0.72
CA GLY A 311 -2.09 6.96 -2.07
C GLY A 311 -0.73 6.99 -2.74
N ALA A 312 -0.31 8.18 -3.16
CA ALA A 312 0.92 8.42 -3.91
C ALA A 312 2.16 8.36 -3.00
N LEU A 313 2.65 7.15 -2.74
CA LEU A 313 3.83 6.94 -1.88
C LEU A 313 5.14 6.62 -2.61
N GLY A 314 5.12 6.33 -3.92
CA GLY A 314 6.24 5.80 -4.72
C GLY A 314 7.43 6.75 -5.01
N VAL A 315 7.68 7.71 -4.13
CA VAL A 315 8.91 8.54 -4.02
C VAL A 315 9.52 8.40 -2.62
N LEU A 316 9.33 7.22 -2.01
CA LEU A 316 9.65 6.93 -0.61
C LEU A 316 8.98 7.96 0.34
N THR A 317 7.76 8.39 0.02
CA THR A 317 6.99 9.32 0.86
C THR A 317 6.71 8.65 2.20
N GLY A 318 7.38 9.09 3.27
CA GLY A 318 7.34 8.32 4.52
C GLY A 318 7.91 9.01 5.76
N PRO A 319 7.73 8.39 6.94
CA PRO A 319 8.13 8.93 8.23
C PRO A 319 9.64 8.84 8.52
N LEU A 320 10.43 8.01 7.82
CA LEU A 320 11.81 7.70 8.21
C LEU A 320 12.69 8.94 8.43
N HIS A 321 12.54 9.94 7.56
CA HIS A 321 13.26 11.21 7.61
C HIS A 321 12.36 12.41 7.94
N ALA A 322 11.07 12.17 8.24
CA ALA A 322 10.19 13.19 8.76
C ALA A 322 10.58 13.58 10.19
N SER A 323 10.63 14.89 10.46
CA SER A 323 10.84 15.40 11.83
C SER A 323 9.54 15.35 12.62
N ALA A 324 9.58 14.73 13.80
CA ALA A 324 8.44 14.59 14.71
C ALA A 324 8.83 15.06 16.12
N TRP A 325 7.90 15.70 16.83
CA TRP A 325 8.16 16.37 18.10
C TRP A 325 7.01 16.17 19.09
N VAL A 326 7.27 16.48 20.36
CA VAL A 326 6.21 16.51 21.39
C VAL A 326 5.23 17.62 21.05
N VAL A 327 4.08 17.25 20.49
CA VAL A 327 3.00 18.18 20.14
C VAL A 327 2.26 18.64 21.40
N ASP A 328 2.18 19.95 21.61
CA ASP A 328 1.43 20.58 22.69
C ASP A 328 0.87 21.95 22.27
N GLU A 329 0.18 22.67 23.17
CA GLU A 329 -0.42 23.99 22.90
C GLU A 329 0.61 25.07 22.49
N ALA A 330 1.86 24.95 22.96
CA ALA A 330 2.96 25.86 22.61
C ALA A 330 3.74 25.40 21.35
N HIS A 331 3.73 24.09 21.07
CA HIS A 331 4.44 23.45 19.96
C HIS A 331 3.47 22.64 19.05
N PRO A 332 2.45 23.28 18.44
CA PRO A 332 1.46 22.59 17.63
C PRO A 332 2.06 22.04 16.32
N VAL A 333 1.34 21.13 15.65
CA VAL A 333 1.71 20.55 14.34
C VAL A 333 2.06 21.61 13.28
N GLY A 334 1.38 22.76 13.26
CA GLY A 334 1.72 23.87 12.37
C GLY A 334 1.54 23.52 10.89
N ASP A 335 2.62 23.60 10.11
CA ASP A 335 2.66 23.17 8.70
C ASP A 335 2.97 21.66 8.55
N GLY A 336 3.25 20.95 9.65
CA GLY A 336 3.65 19.55 9.72
C GLY A 336 5.11 19.26 9.38
N MET A 337 5.88 20.27 8.96
CA MET A 337 7.26 20.11 8.46
C MET A 337 8.29 20.88 9.32
N THR A 338 7.91 22.08 9.77
CA THR A 338 8.78 23.00 10.50
C THR A 338 8.65 22.78 12.01
N VAL A 339 9.66 22.17 12.62
CA VAL A 339 9.73 21.98 14.07
C VAL A 339 9.64 23.34 14.81
N PRO A 340 8.67 23.54 15.72
CA PRO A 340 8.52 24.79 16.48
C PRO A 340 9.72 25.11 17.38
N GLU A 341 10.05 26.39 17.54
CA GLU A 341 11.14 26.83 18.42
C GLU A 341 10.89 26.40 19.88
N GLY A 342 11.77 25.55 20.42
CA GLY A 342 11.67 25.03 21.78
C GLY A 342 10.98 23.66 21.92
N ALA A 343 10.42 23.12 20.84
CA ALA A 343 9.81 21.79 20.84
C ALA A 343 10.84 20.70 21.21
N LEU A 344 10.40 19.67 21.93
CA LEU A 344 11.24 18.54 22.32
C LEU A 344 11.10 17.38 21.32
N PRO A 345 12.16 16.60 21.06
CA PRO A 345 12.03 15.36 20.29
C PRO A 345 11.21 14.34 21.08
N LEU A 346 10.58 13.39 20.37
CA LEU A 346 9.73 12.36 20.98
C LEU A 346 10.53 11.29 21.76
N THR A 347 11.81 11.11 21.43
CA THR A 347 12.74 10.20 22.10
C THR A 347 14.17 10.70 21.94
N GLU A 348 15.14 10.07 22.62
CA GLU A 348 16.57 10.34 22.45
C GLU A 348 17.23 9.25 21.58
N CYS A 349 18.06 9.65 20.61
CA CYS A 349 18.86 8.73 19.79
C CYS A 349 20.12 9.42 19.22
N ASP A 350 21.02 8.64 18.60
CA ASP A 350 22.30 9.13 18.05
C ASP A 350 22.21 9.73 16.62
N ARG A 351 20.99 10.02 16.10
CA ARG A 351 20.82 10.69 14.79
C ARG A 351 21.31 12.14 14.84
N SER A 352 21.77 12.66 13.70
CA SER A 352 22.19 14.06 13.53
C SER A 352 21.04 15.05 13.75
N ASN A 353 19.83 14.67 13.31
CA ASN A 353 18.58 15.34 13.63
C ASN A 353 17.83 14.54 14.71
N PRO A 354 17.68 15.06 15.94
CA PRO A 354 17.01 14.34 17.03
C PRO A 354 15.49 14.22 16.83
N TYR A 355 14.88 14.99 15.93
CA TYR A 355 13.45 14.88 15.62
C TYR A 355 13.15 13.73 14.63
N GLU A 356 14.16 13.13 14.01
CA GLU A 356 14.01 11.97 13.13
C GLU A 356 14.06 10.63 13.89
N CYS A 357 14.34 10.63 15.19
CA CYS A 357 14.54 9.41 15.98
C CYS A 357 13.36 8.44 15.87
N GLN A 358 13.68 7.20 15.49
CA GLN A 358 12.72 6.10 15.38
C GLN A 358 12.46 5.49 16.77
N ALA A 359 11.19 5.27 17.07
CA ALA A 359 10.67 4.61 18.28
C ALA A 359 9.14 4.52 18.15
N PHE A 360 8.49 3.70 18.97
CA PHE A 360 7.03 3.62 19.01
C PHE A 360 6.36 4.96 19.40
N ALA A 361 7.07 5.87 20.09
CA ALA A 361 6.58 7.23 20.34
C ALA A 361 6.45 8.08 19.06
N LYS A 362 7.31 7.87 18.05
CA LYS A 362 7.15 8.51 16.74
C LYS A 362 5.93 7.95 16.03
N THR A 363 5.70 6.64 16.12
CA THR A 363 4.54 5.96 15.55
C THR A 363 3.23 6.43 16.17
N GLU A 364 3.18 6.50 17.50
CA GLU A 364 2.01 6.99 18.25
C GLU A 364 1.72 8.47 17.97
N SER A 365 2.75 9.31 17.83
CA SER A 365 2.59 10.72 17.49
C SER A 365 2.09 10.90 16.06
N THR A 366 2.71 10.27 15.05
CA THR A 366 2.28 10.36 13.65
C THR A 366 0.82 9.93 13.49
N GLY A 367 0.45 8.77 14.04
CA GLY A 367 -0.92 8.25 13.91
C GLY A 367 -1.96 9.01 14.75
N THR A 368 -1.56 9.59 15.89
CA THR A 368 -2.46 10.44 16.68
C THR A 368 -2.70 11.78 16.00
N GLU A 369 -1.69 12.42 15.42
CA GLU A 369 -1.88 13.68 14.70
C GLU A 369 -2.59 13.50 13.35
N LEU A 370 -2.39 12.36 12.67
CA LEU A 370 -3.21 11.97 11.53
C LEU A 370 -4.69 11.77 11.95
N ALA A 371 -4.95 11.12 13.08
CA ALA A 371 -6.31 11.00 13.62
C ALA A 371 -6.91 12.36 14.02
N ASN A 372 -6.12 13.27 14.58
CA ASN A 372 -6.55 14.65 14.88
C ASN A 372 -6.92 15.40 13.59
N ALA A 373 -6.14 15.25 12.53
CA ALA A 373 -6.45 15.85 11.22
C ALA A 373 -7.72 15.26 10.60
N VAL A 374 -7.91 13.93 10.66
CA VAL A 374 -9.15 13.27 10.21
C VAL A 374 -10.36 13.74 11.03
N ASN A 375 -10.25 13.84 12.36
CA ASN A 375 -11.33 14.37 13.21
C ASN A 375 -11.70 15.82 12.84
N ALA A 376 -10.70 16.68 12.62
CA ALA A 376 -10.93 18.06 12.21
C ALA A 376 -11.59 18.19 10.82
N LEU A 377 -11.33 17.23 9.92
CA LEU A 377 -12.03 17.13 8.63
C LEU A 377 -13.47 16.64 8.79
N LEU A 378 -13.72 15.65 9.66
CA LEU A 378 -15.06 15.13 9.95
C LEU A 378 -15.97 16.16 10.61
N ASP A 379 -15.44 16.96 11.56
CA ASP A 379 -16.15 18.09 12.19
C ASP A 379 -16.67 19.12 11.17
N GLY A 380 -16.04 19.20 9.99
CA GLY A 380 -16.40 20.09 8.88
C GLY A 380 -16.95 19.39 7.64
N ALA A 381 -17.18 18.07 7.68
CA ALA A 381 -17.47 17.28 6.49
C ALA A 381 -18.79 17.66 5.81
N ALA A 382 -18.79 17.65 4.48
CA ALA A 382 -20.00 17.90 3.70
C ALA A 382 -20.82 16.61 3.58
N PRO A 383 -22.17 16.66 3.71
CA PRO A 383 -23.02 15.54 3.34
C PRO A 383 -22.77 15.14 1.87
N MET A 384 -22.35 13.90 1.66
CA MET A 384 -22.02 13.38 0.34
C MET A 384 -23.29 12.91 -0.36
N ARG A 385 -23.53 13.41 -1.57
CA ARG A 385 -24.61 12.93 -2.43
C ARG A 385 -24.12 11.70 -3.20
N PHE A 386 -24.33 10.53 -2.61
CA PHE A 386 -23.92 9.23 -3.16
C PHE A 386 -24.89 8.79 -4.28
N GLU A 387 -24.48 8.94 -5.54
CA GLU A 387 -25.35 8.79 -6.71
C GLU A 387 -25.39 7.37 -7.30
N SER A 388 -24.27 6.67 -7.30
CA SER A 388 -24.11 5.33 -7.89
C SER A 388 -22.94 4.57 -7.25
N ILE A 389 -22.66 3.35 -7.73
CA ILE A 389 -21.40 2.63 -7.52
C ILE A 389 -20.98 2.10 -8.90
N ASP A 390 -20.45 2.97 -9.74
CA ASP A 390 -20.09 2.62 -11.12
C ASP A 390 -18.60 2.28 -11.22
N ILE A 391 -18.31 1.00 -11.52
CA ILE A 391 -16.94 0.47 -11.53
C ILE A 391 -16.47 0.29 -12.96
N ARG A 392 -15.44 1.05 -13.35
CA ARG A 392 -14.74 0.93 -14.63
C ARG A 392 -13.40 0.22 -14.38
N ARG A 393 -13.01 -0.70 -15.26
CA ARG A 393 -11.76 -1.47 -15.18
C ARG A 393 -11.05 -1.43 -16.54
N GLN A 394 -9.76 -1.15 -16.57
CA GLN A 394 -8.93 -1.27 -17.76
C GLN A 394 -7.71 -2.15 -17.44
N GLU A 395 -7.71 -3.37 -17.97
CA GLU A 395 -6.50 -4.21 -17.95
C GLU A 395 -5.48 -3.70 -18.95
N PHE A 396 -4.20 -3.80 -18.62
CA PHE A 396 -3.10 -3.52 -19.54
C PHE A 396 -1.92 -4.46 -19.28
N TYR A 397 -0.99 -4.45 -20.23
CA TYR A 397 0.22 -5.25 -20.18
C TYR A 397 1.43 -4.32 -20.12
N SER A 398 2.44 -4.66 -19.32
CA SER A 398 3.70 -3.94 -19.30
C SER A 398 4.90 -4.89 -19.26
N ARG A 399 6.03 -4.45 -19.81
CA ARG A 399 7.24 -5.25 -19.93
C ARG A 399 7.96 -5.32 -18.57
N VAL A 400 8.23 -6.54 -18.10
CA VAL A 400 9.10 -6.78 -16.94
C VAL A 400 10.55 -6.68 -17.38
N THR A 401 11.09 -5.47 -17.41
CA THR A 401 12.48 -5.20 -17.81
C THR A 401 13.45 -5.56 -16.69
N ASN A 402 12.99 -5.56 -15.44
CA ASN A 402 13.79 -5.91 -14.29
C ASN A 402 14.05 -7.42 -14.25
N LEU A 403 15.32 -7.78 -14.46
CA LEU A 403 15.73 -9.19 -14.45
C LEU A 403 15.60 -9.83 -13.07
N GLY A 404 15.68 -9.06 -11.97
CA GLY A 404 15.46 -9.55 -10.61
C GLY A 404 14.03 -10.04 -10.40
N PHE A 405 13.03 -9.25 -10.83
CA PHE A 405 11.61 -9.66 -10.81
C PHE A 405 11.39 -10.94 -11.63
N ARG A 406 12.08 -11.10 -12.77
CA ARG A 406 12.01 -12.32 -13.59
C ARG A 406 12.71 -13.52 -12.96
N VAL A 407 13.72 -13.34 -12.11
CA VAL A 407 14.27 -14.41 -11.26
C VAL A 407 13.24 -14.80 -10.20
N LEU A 408 12.78 -13.85 -9.38
CA LEU A 408 11.84 -14.10 -8.28
C LEU A 408 10.54 -14.77 -8.76
N ALA A 409 9.98 -14.31 -9.89
CA ALA A 409 8.83 -14.95 -10.51
C ALA A 409 9.14 -16.38 -11.01
N GLY A 410 10.34 -16.61 -11.57
CA GLY A 410 10.77 -17.92 -12.07
C GLY A 410 11.09 -18.94 -10.98
N GLU A 411 11.53 -18.49 -9.81
CA GLU A 411 11.78 -19.34 -8.63
C GLU A 411 10.52 -19.53 -7.77
N GLY A 412 9.48 -18.74 -8.00
CA GLY A 412 8.23 -18.77 -7.23
C GLY A 412 8.35 -18.07 -5.87
N GLU A 413 9.28 -17.13 -5.75
CA GLU A 413 9.53 -16.32 -4.54
C GLU A 413 8.82 -14.95 -4.59
N LEU A 414 8.01 -14.70 -5.63
CA LEU A 414 7.18 -13.50 -5.77
C LEU A 414 5.70 -13.87 -5.54
N GLY A 415 5.22 -13.65 -4.31
CA GLY A 415 3.85 -13.89 -3.85
C GLY A 415 3.61 -15.28 -3.22
N TRP A 416 2.40 -15.48 -2.71
CA TRP A 416 1.93 -16.81 -2.23
C TRP A 416 1.43 -17.69 -3.38
N LYS A 417 0.83 -17.07 -4.41
CA LYS A 417 0.50 -17.68 -5.69
C LYS A 417 1.56 -17.31 -6.73
N PRO A 418 2.01 -18.27 -7.56
CA PRO A 418 3.00 -17.98 -8.59
C PRO A 418 2.54 -16.87 -9.53
N MET A 419 3.33 -15.79 -9.63
CA MET A 419 3.05 -14.64 -10.49
C MET A 419 2.81 -15.08 -11.95
N GLN A 420 1.77 -14.55 -12.58
CA GLN A 420 1.47 -14.80 -13.98
C GLN A 420 2.29 -13.89 -14.90
N VAL A 421 3.16 -14.48 -15.71
CA VAL A 421 3.94 -13.78 -16.74
C VAL A 421 3.61 -14.30 -18.14
N TYR A 422 3.82 -13.45 -19.14
CA TYR A 422 3.39 -13.65 -20.52
C TYR A 422 4.58 -13.55 -21.48
N THR A 423 4.52 -14.28 -22.58
CA THR A 423 5.40 -14.13 -23.74
C THR A 423 4.59 -13.50 -24.88
N CYS A 424 5.02 -12.34 -25.38
CA CYS A 424 4.31 -11.61 -26.41
C CYS A 424 5.04 -11.66 -27.76
N SER A 425 4.27 -11.77 -28.84
CA SER A 425 4.77 -11.84 -30.23
C SER A 425 5.20 -10.48 -30.81
N GLY A 426 4.81 -9.38 -30.15
CA GLY A 426 5.20 -7.99 -30.47
C GLY A 426 4.30 -6.97 -29.78
N LYS A 427 4.69 -5.69 -29.78
CA LYS A 427 3.83 -4.57 -29.34
C LYS A 427 2.76 -4.26 -30.42
N PRO A 428 1.54 -3.81 -30.07
CA PRO A 428 1.04 -3.64 -28.70
C PRO A 428 0.81 -4.99 -28.01
N PHE A 429 1.02 -5.01 -26.70
CA PHE A 429 0.77 -6.18 -25.86
C PHE A 429 -0.74 -6.28 -25.58
N THR A 430 -1.39 -7.35 -26.03
CA THR A 430 -2.83 -7.60 -25.89
C THR A 430 -3.10 -9.09 -25.69
N ASP A 431 -4.32 -9.46 -25.31
CA ASP A 431 -4.76 -10.86 -25.19
C ASP A 431 -4.61 -11.65 -26.52
N GLU A 432 -4.54 -10.99 -27.68
CA GLU A 432 -4.27 -11.63 -28.98
C GLU A 432 -2.78 -11.76 -29.33
N THR A 433 -1.90 -10.94 -28.74
CA THR A 433 -0.46 -10.94 -29.03
C THR A 433 0.38 -11.64 -27.96
N CYS A 434 -0.18 -11.83 -26.76
CA CYS A 434 0.48 -12.37 -25.57
C CYS A 434 -0.12 -13.72 -25.12
N GLU A 435 0.74 -14.72 -24.92
CA GLU A 435 0.36 -16.02 -24.34
C GLU A 435 0.94 -16.14 -22.92
N ASN A 436 0.15 -16.64 -21.97
CA ASN A 436 0.62 -16.87 -20.59
C ASN A 436 1.70 -17.97 -20.61
N ALA A 437 2.89 -17.66 -20.09
CA ALA A 437 4.07 -18.53 -20.10
C ALA A 437 4.11 -19.50 -18.90
N GLY A 438 3.12 -19.42 -18.00
CA GLY A 438 3.05 -20.18 -16.77
C GLY A 438 4.28 -19.94 -15.90
N GLN A 439 4.81 -21.03 -15.35
CA GLN A 439 6.05 -21.06 -14.57
C GLN A 439 7.19 -21.71 -15.37
N GLU A 440 7.19 -21.56 -16.70
CA GLU A 440 8.32 -21.99 -17.51
C GLU A 440 9.50 -21.03 -17.35
N THR A 441 10.68 -21.56 -17.01
CA THR A 441 11.92 -20.80 -16.93
C THR A 441 12.83 -21.03 -18.14
N VAL A 442 13.86 -20.19 -18.26
CA VAL A 442 14.95 -20.29 -19.25
C VAL A 442 16.30 -19.93 -18.62
N THR A 443 17.35 -20.59 -19.11
CA THR A 443 18.74 -20.31 -18.74
C THR A 443 19.18 -18.94 -19.26
N ASP A 444 19.67 -18.09 -18.36
CA ASP A 444 20.33 -16.83 -18.69
C ASP A 444 21.84 -17.04 -18.96
N PRO A 445 22.42 -16.41 -20.00
CA PRO A 445 23.83 -16.63 -20.34
C PRO A 445 24.84 -16.07 -19.31
N VAL A 446 24.41 -15.23 -18.36
CA VAL A 446 25.24 -14.66 -17.30
C VAL A 446 24.80 -15.14 -15.92
N LEU A 447 23.51 -15.01 -15.56
CA LEU A 447 23.04 -15.31 -14.20
C LEU A 447 23.11 -16.80 -13.87
N THR A 448 22.61 -17.67 -14.74
CA THR A 448 22.59 -19.12 -14.48
C THR A 448 23.99 -19.72 -14.27
N PRO A 449 25.01 -19.47 -15.13
CA PRO A 449 26.34 -20.02 -14.90
C PRO A 449 27.11 -19.37 -13.74
N LEU A 450 26.73 -18.16 -13.30
CA LEU A 450 27.43 -17.42 -12.23
C LEU A 450 26.82 -17.67 -10.84
N LEU A 451 25.50 -17.62 -10.74
CA LEU A 451 24.73 -17.62 -9.48
C LEU A 451 23.82 -18.85 -9.34
N GLY A 452 23.47 -19.50 -10.45
CA GLY A 452 22.56 -20.66 -10.47
C GLY A 452 21.10 -20.33 -10.79
N TYR A 453 20.75 -19.03 -10.83
CA TYR A 453 19.39 -18.56 -11.12
C TYR A 453 18.97 -18.85 -12.57
N GLU A 454 17.78 -19.42 -12.73
CA GLU A 454 17.05 -19.42 -14.00
C GLU A 454 16.07 -18.23 -14.00
N VAL A 455 15.65 -17.75 -15.17
CA VAL A 455 14.71 -16.61 -15.27
C VAL A 455 13.39 -17.06 -15.85
N ALA A 456 12.28 -16.44 -15.43
CA ALA A 456 10.96 -16.69 -16.01
C ALA A 456 10.99 -16.45 -17.53
N ARG A 457 10.37 -17.35 -18.32
CA ARG A 457 10.32 -17.20 -19.78
C ARG A 457 9.53 -15.97 -20.19
N GLY A 458 8.43 -15.70 -19.49
CA GLY A 458 7.66 -14.47 -19.67
C GLY A 458 8.48 -13.24 -19.28
N ASP A 459 8.29 -12.18 -20.03
CA ASP A 459 8.92 -10.86 -19.87
C ASP A 459 7.90 -9.73 -19.91
N VAL A 460 6.60 -10.07 -19.80
CA VAL A 460 5.48 -9.13 -19.74
C VAL A 460 4.53 -9.57 -18.63
N LEU A 461 4.07 -8.63 -17.81
CA LEU A 461 3.00 -8.83 -16.82
C LEU A 461 1.67 -8.26 -17.33
N LYS A 462 0.54 -8.72 -16.77
CA LYS A 462 -0.80 -8.17 -17.03
C LYS A 462 -1.37 -7.64 -15.73
N THR A 463 -1.69 -6.35 -15.68
CA THR A 463 -2.24 -5.66 -14.50
C THR A 463 -3.46 -4.82 -14.89
N GLN A 464 -4.00 -3.99 -14.00
CA GLN A 464 -5.18 -3.18 -14.26
C GLN A 464 -5.18 -1.84 -13.51
N VAL A 465 -5.89 -0.86 -14.05
CA VAL A 465 -6.37 0.34 -13.34
C VAL A 465 -7.89 0.26 -13.16
N ILE A 466 -8.40 0.70 -12.01
CA ILE A 466 -9.84 0.68 -11.71
C ILE A 466 -10.28 2.05 -11.20
N HIS A 467 -11.40 2.53 -11.72
CA HIS A 467 -12.12 3.67 -11.16
C HIS A 467 -13.45 3.23 -10.56
N VAL A 468 -13.74 3.67 -9.34
CA VAL A 468 -15.05 3.56 -8.70
C VAL A 468 -15.65 4.96 -8.60
N ASP A 469 -16.77 5.17 -9.26
CA ASP A 469 -17.50 6.44 -9.27
C ASP A 469 -18.71 6.38 -8.32
N PHE A 470 -18.88 7.42 -7.50
CA PHE A 470 -20.01 7.61 -6.60
C PHE A 470 -20.83 8.89 -6.89
N GLY A 471 -20.54 9.60 -8.00
CA GLY A 471 -21.16 10.84 -8.43
C GLY A 471 -20.16 11.99 -8.57
N ASP A 472 -19.94 12.75 -7.49
CA ASP A 472 -18.96 13.86 -7.41
C ASP A 472 -17.72 13.48 -6.57
N VAL A 473 -17.57 12.18 -6.30
CA VAL A 473 -16.46 11.60 -5.54
C VAL A 473 -16.11 10.27 -6.18
N GLY A 474 -14.81 10.03 -6.39
CA GLY A 474 -14.31 8.79 -7.00
C GLY A 474 -13.17 8.15 -6.20
N MET A 475 -12.87 6.90 -6.54
CA MET A 475 -11.67 6.19 -6.09
C MET A 475 -10.91 5.62 -7.30
N LEU A 476 -9.64 5.98 -7.44
CA LEU A 476 -8.75 5.48 -8.50
C LEU A 476 -7.73 4.53 -7.89
N PHE A 477 -7.89 3.23 -8.16
CA PHE A 477 -6.98 2.17 -7.73
C PHE A 477 -5.91 1.99 -8.81
N LEU A 478 -4.67 2.28 -8.44
CA LEU A 478 -3.47 2.19 -9.27
C LEU A 478 -2.59 1.05 -8.75
N PRO A 479 -2.05 0.20 -9.64
CA PRO A 479 -1.19 -0.91 -9.23
C PRO A 479 0.18 -0.37 -8.78
N GLY A 480 0.77 -0.98 -7.76
CA GLY A 480 2.11 -0.64 -7.29
C GLY A 480 2.28 0.72 -6.61
N GLU A 481 3.54 1.15 -6.50
CA GLU A 481 3.95 2.36 -5.79
C GLU A 481 4.03 3.57 -6.73
N ILE A 482 2.98 4.40 -6.71
CA ILE A 482 2.86 5.57 -7.59
C ILE A 482 3.48 6.81 -6.98
N SER A 483 4.32 7.52 -7.74
CA SER A 483 4.91 8.80 -7.32
C SER A 483 3.92 9.96 -7.35
N SER A 484 4.15 10.96 -6.49
CA SER A 484 3.29 12.12 -6.31
C SER A 484 3.07 12.91 -7.61
N GLU A 485 4.12 13.15 -8.40
CA GLU A 485 4.06 13.95 -9.62
C GLU A 485 3.26 13.27 -10.74
N LEU A 486 3.18 11.93 -10.75
CA LEU A 486 2.28 11.20 -11.63
C LEU A 486 0.80 11.33 -11.21
N VAL A 487 0.51 11.72 -9.97
CA VAL A 487 -0.85 11.91 -9.48
C VAL A 487 -1.28 13.39 -9.59
N ILE A 488 -0.53 14.30 -8.94
CA ILE A 488 -0.88 15.72 -8.84
C ILE A 488 -0.24 16.61 -9.92
N GLY A 489 0.70 16.08 -10.70
CA GLY A 489 1.42 16.82 -11.74
C GLY A 489 2.64 17.57 -11.22
N LEU A 490 3.48 18.02 -12.16
CA LEU A 490 4.63 18.88 -11.86
C LEU A 490 4.19 20.33 -11.63
N PRO A 491 4.79 21.06 -10.67
CA PRO A 491 4.49 22.47 -10.43
C PRO A 491 4.70 23.37 -11.65
N GLU A 492 3.89 24.44 -11.79
CA GLU A 492 3.91 25.34 -12.95
C GLU A 492 5.30 25.89 -13.29
N ASP A 493 6.14 26.17 -12.29
CA ASP A 493 7.48 26.72 -12.48
C ASP A 493 8.61 25.68 -12.53
N PHE A 494 8.29 24.37 -12.44
CA PHE A 494 9.26 23.26 -12.40
C PHE A 494 10.33 23.32 -13.51
N THR A 495 9.92 23.61 -14.75
CA THR A 495 10.83 23.72 -15.90
C THR A 495 11.62 25.04 -15.98
N THR A 496 11.38 25.98 -15.07
CA THR A 496 11.94 27.34 -15.08
C THR A 496 12.65 27.75 -13.79
N ALA A 497 12.36 27.06 -12.68
CA ALA A 497 13.06 27.22 -11.42
C ALA A 497 14.49 26.64 -11.52
N PRO A 498 15.42 27.09 -10.66
CA PRO A 498 16.66 26.36 -10.42
C PRO A 498 16.34 24.94 -9.93
N PRO A 499 17.05 23.89 -10.42
CA PRO A 499 16.82 22.51 -9.99
C PRO A 499 16.83 22.33 -8.47
N GLU A 500 17.68 23.07 -7.76
CA GLU A 500 17.84 23.03 -6.29
C GLU A 500 16.57 23.44 -5.50
N LYS A 501 15.49 23.85 -6.19
CA LYS A 501 14.16 24.04 -5.60
C LYS A 501 13.40 22.72 -5.39
N TYR A 502 13.65 21.74 -6.25
CA TYR A 502 12.94 20.44 -6.30
C TYR A 502 13.86 19.24 -6.13
N ASN A 503 15.16 19.45 -6.23
CA ASN A 503 16.17 18.41 -6.16
C ASN A 503 17.18 18.71 -5.06
N GLU A 504 17.43 17.75 -4.15
CA GLU A 504 18.58 17.82 -3.24
C GLU A 504 19.89 17.52 -4.01
N ASP A 505 19.86 16.55 -4.93
CA ASP A 505 21.03 16.07 -5.68
C ASP A 505 20.80 16.17 -7.21
N PRO A 506 20.65 17.39 -7.77
CA PRO A 506 20.29 17.63 -9.18
C PRO A 506 21.33 17.16 -10.22
N ASP A 507 22.53 16.75 -9.80
CA ASP A 507 23.54 16.17 -10.69
C ASP A 507 23.33 14.66 -10.92
N GLU A 508 22.48 13.99 -10.14
CA GLU A 508 22.15 12.56 -10.29
C GLU A 508 20.89 12.36 -11.16
N HIS A 509 19.88 13.21 -10.93
CA HIS A 509 18.55 13.15 -11.55
C HIS A 509 18.42 13.92 -12.88
N ALA A 510 17.33 13.66 -13.60
CA ALA A 510 16.87 14.50 -14.69
C ALA A 510 16.15 15.71 -14.09
N VAL A 511 16.36 16.90 -14.65
CA VAL A 511 15.89 18.16 -14.04
C VAL A 511 15.19 19.07 -15.04
N GLY A 512 14.22 19.84 -14.54
CA GLY A 512 13.51 20.85 -15.32
C GLY A 512 12.84 20.27 -16.57
N ALA A 513 13.29 20.67 -17.77
CA ALA A 513 12.71 20.22 -19.04
C ALA A 513 13.16 18.81 -19.46
N ASP A 514 14.18 18.23 -18.83
CA ASP A 514 14.67 16.89 -19.14
C ASP A 514 13.98 15.79 -18.31
N TYR A 515 13.32 16.13 -17.18
CA TYR A 515 12.42 15.24 -16.45
C TYR A 515 11.02 15.31 -17.08
N THR A 516 10.54 14.21 -17.65
CA THR A 516 9.29 14.17 -18.42
C THR A 516 8.35 13.09 -17.95
N ILE A 517 7.11 13.47 -17.65
CA ILE A 517 5.98 12.58 -17.37
C ILE A 517 4.94 12.68 -18.51
N PRO A 518 4.19 11.61 -18.82
CA PRO A 518 3.23 11.62 -19.94
C PRO A 518 1.94 12.41 -19.64
N GLY A 519 1.67 12.65 -18.36
CA GLY A 519 0.53 13.40 -17.81
C GLY A 519 0.46 13.17 -16.30
N HIS A 520 -0.66 13.50 -15.67
CA HIS A 520 -0.90 13.16 -14.26
C HIS A 520 -2.36 12.74 -14.01
N TYR A 521 -2.59 11.73 -13.18
CA TYR A 521 -3.86 11.00 -13.15
C TYR A 521 -5.06 11.87 -12.74
N LEU A 522 -4.86 12.87 -11.88
CA LEU A 522 -5.92 13.83 -11.53
C LEU A 522 -6.30 14.81 -12.65
N SER A 523 -5.61 14.80 -13.79
CA SER A 523 -6.04 15.55 -14.97
C SER A 523 -7.07 14.80 -15.83
N LEU A 524 -7.38 13.55 -15.49
CA LEU A 524 -8.29 12.66 -16.23
C LEU A 524 -9.65 12.46 -15.54
N VAL A 525 -9.79 12.94 -14.31
CA VAL A 525 -10.96 12.80 -13.43
C VAL A 525 -11.77 14.09 -13.45
N ASP A 526 -13.10 13.99 -13.42
CA ASP A 526 -14.04 15.13 -13.40
C ASP A 526 -14.61 15.39 -11.99
N GLU A 527 -14.42 14.44 -11.07
CA GLU A 527 -14.91 14.42 -9.69
C GLU A 527 -14.21 15.47 -8.82
N SER A 528 -14.96 16.14 -7.92
CA SER A 528 -14.37 17.16 -7.03
C SER A 528 -13.39 16.61 -6.00
N ILE A 529 -13.55 15.33 -5.61
CA ILE A 529 -12.65 14.60 -4.70
C ILE A 529 -12.40 13.20 -5.26
N THR A 530 -11.15 12.91 -5.65
CA THR A 530 -10.72 11.55 -6.00
C THR A 530 -9.74 11.02 -4.96
N PHE A 531 -10.14 9.92 -4.31
CA PHE A 531 -9.25 9.11 -3.47
C PHE A 531 -8.31 8.36 -4.41
N VAL A 532 -7.01 8.58 -4.30
CA VAL A 532 -6.01 7.83 -5.08
C VAL A 532 -5.48 6.73 -4.20
N VAL A 533 -5.57 5.48 -4.67
CA VAL A 533 -5.19 4.28 -3.92
C VAL A 533 -4.02 3.64 -4.66
N GLY A 534 -2.83 3.71 -4.07
CA GLY A 534 -1.67 2.90 -4.49
C GLY A 534 -1.83 1.46 -4.04
N LEU A 535 -1.00 0.54 -4.56
CA LEU A 535 -1.10 -0.91 -4.25
C LEU A 535 -2.50 -1.49 -4.51
N GLY A 536 -3.24 -0.85 -5.44
CA GLY A 536 -4.61 -1.16 -5.75
C GLY A 536 -4.69 -2.35 -6.69
N MET A 537 -5.19 -3.49 -6.19
CA MET A 537 -5.33 -4.78 -6.89
C MET A 537 -4.06 -5.50 -7.32
N ASP A 538 -2.91 -4.83 -7.31
CA ASP A 538 -1.64 -5.39 -7.73
C ASP A 538 -0.46 -4.59 -7.15
N GLU A 539 0.70 -5.22 -7.17
CA GLU A 539 1.98 -4.67 -6.77
C GLU A 539 3.02 -5.06 -7.83
N VAL A 540 3.68 -4.05 -8.39
CA VAL A 540 4.63 -4.18 -9.52
C VAL A 540 5.85 -3.25 -9.36
N GLY A 541 6.11 -2.81 -8.14
CA GLY A 541 7.17 -1.89 -7.76
C GLY A 541 6.86 -0.42 -8.05
N TYR A 542 7.92 0.38 -7.99
CA TYR A 542 7.89 1.82 -8.22
C TYR A 542 7.58 2.21 -9.67
N PHE A 543 6.82 3.29 -9.81
CA PHE A 543 6.50 3.95 -11.08
C PHE A 543 7.40 5.16 -11.32
N VAL A 544 8.63 4.89 -11.79
CA VAL A 544 9.62 5.93 -12.12
C VAL A 544 9.49 6.35 -13.60
N PRO A 545 9.60 7.63 -13.97
CA PRO A 545 9.60 8.05 -15.37
C PRO A 545 10.89 7.63 -16.12
N PRO A 546 10.82 7.10 -17.36
CA PRO A 546 11.99 6.66 -18.15
C PRO A 546 13.12 7.68 -18.34
N SER A 547 12.80 8.98 -18.20
CA SER A 547 13.75 10.10 -18.25
C SER A 547 14.72 10.11 -17.07
N ASP A 548 14.29 9.64 -15.91
CA ASP A 548 15.08 9.67 -14.68
C ASP A 548 15.89 8.39 -14.44
N TYR A 549 15.45 7.25 -14.99
CA TYR A 549 16.15 5.97 -14.87
C TYR A 549 17.67 6.05 -15.12
N ARG A 550 18.46 5.49 -14.20
CA ARG A 550 19.90 5.22 -14.36
C ARG A 550 20.20 3.74 -14.13
N LEU A 551 20.40 2.97 -15.19
CA LEU A 551 20.69 1.54 -15.08
C LEU A 551 22.20 1.28 -15.00
N GLN A 552 22.63 0.48 -14.04
CA GLN A 552 24.05 0.32 -13.69
C GLN A 552 24.87 -0.36 -14.80
N CYS A 553 25.88 0.34 -15.32
CA CYS A 553 26.88 -0.21 -16.24
C CYS A 553 28.06 -0.76 -15.46
N HIS A 554 28.09 -2.09 -15.30
CA HIS A 554 29.15 -2.81 -14.62
C HIS A 554 29.80 -3.86 -15.53
N ALA A 555 30.99 -4.35 -15.14
CA ALA A 555 31.70 -5.40 -15.86
C ALA A 555 30.90 -6.71 -15.95
N LEU A 556 30.00 -6.97 -15.00
CA LEU A 556 29.09 -8.12 -15.03
C LEU A 556 28.10 -8.03 -16.21
N SER A 557 27.50 -6.85 -16.44
CA SER A 557 26.55 -6.58 -17.53
C SER A 557 27.15 -6.80 -18.93
N LEU A 558 28.48 -6.70 -19.05
CA LEU A 558 29.22 -6.90 -20.30
C LEU A 558 30.00 -8.23 -20.35
N SER A 559 29.86 -9.10 -19.33
CA SER A 559 30.67 -10.32 -19.19
C SER A 559 30.52 -11.32 -20.35
N ALA A 560 29.35 -11.36 -21.00
CA ALA A 560 29.08 -12.17 -22.18
C ALA A 560 29.62 -11.56 -23.50
N LEU A 561 30.19 -10.35 -23.48
CA LEU A 561 30.59 -9.58 -24.66
C LEU A 561 32.08 -9.16 -24.60
N PRO A 562 33.02 -10.06 -24.94
CA PRO A 562 34.45 -9.82 -24.78
C PRO A 562 34.94 -8.60 -25.58
N GLY A 563 35.54 -7.63 -24.87
CA GLY A 563 36.14 -6.43 -25.45
C GLY A 563 35.24 -5.19 -25.43
N ALA A 564 34.00 -5.29 -24.94
CA ALA A 564 33.21 -4.12 -24.55
C ALA A 564 33.65 -3.62 -23.15
N SER A 565 33.55 -2.31 -22.92
CA SER A 565 33.69 -1.71 -21.58
C SER A 565 32.77 -0.50 -21.45
N CYS A 566 32.23 -0.24 -20.24
CA CYS A 566 31.37 0.91 -19.98
C CYS A 566 32.08 2.24 -20.32
N SER A 567 33.37 2.35 -19.97
CA SER A 567 34.18 3.52 -20.30
C SER A 567 34.34 3.74 -21.81
N ASP A 568 34.49 2.69 -22.61
CA ASP A 568 34.61 2.81 -24.07
C ASP A 568 33.25 3.06 -24.77
N LEU A 569 32.14 2.61 -24.17
CA LEU A 569 30.79 2.94 -24.63
C LEU A 569 30.49 4.43 -24.35
N ALA A 570 30.75 4.90 -23.12
CA ALA A 570 30.54 6.29 -22.72
C ALA A 570 31.47 7.27 -23.47
N ALA A 571 32.75 6.93 -23.64
CA ALA A 571 33.70 7.75 -24.41
C ALA A 571 33.34 7.90 -25.90
N ARG A 572 32.45 7.05 -26.42
CA ARG A 572 31.88 7.14 -27.78
C ARG A 572 30.48 7.74 -27.83
N GLY A 573 29.89 8.09 -26.68
CA GLY A 573 28.53 8.63 -26.58
C GLY A 573 27.44 7.60 -26.90
N LEU A 574 27.69 6.31 -26.63
CA LEU A 574 26.72 5.23 -26.84
C LEU A 574 25.87 4.94 -25.59
N ILE A 575 26.38 5.35 -24.42
CA ILE A 575 25.69 5.46 -23.14
C ILE A 575 26.12 6.80 -22.52
N GLU A 576 25.33 7.31 -21.58
CA GLU A 576 25.47 8.64 -21.00
C GLU A 576 26.66 8.74 -20.02
N SER A 577 26.94 7.66 -19.28
CA SER A 577 27.95 7.64 -18.21
C SER A 577 28.82 6.38 -18.27
N PRO A 578 30.10 6.43 -17.85
CA PRO A 578 30.91 5.22 -17.65
C PRO A 578 30.38 4.29 -16.55
N THR A 579 29.40 4.72 -15.74
CA THR A 579 28.75 3.92 -14.68
C THR A 579 27.28 3.61 -14.94
N TRP A 580 26.59 4.25 -15.88
CA TRP A 580 25.16 4.02 -16.12
C TRP A 580 24.69 4.33 -17.54
N VAL A 581 23.51 3.80 -17.90
CA VAL A 581 22.74 4.10 -19.12
C VAL A 581 21.32 4.56 -18.78
N GLY A 582 20.81 5.54 -19.52
CA GLY A 582 19.49 6.14 -19.26
C GLY A 582 18.31 5.27 -19.74
N GLY A 583 17.19 5.31 -19.02
CA GLY A 583 15.97 4.54 -19.37
C GLY A 583 15.46 4.80 -20.80
N ILE A 584 15.40 6.06 -21.22
CA ILE A 584 15.06 6.45 -22.60
C ILE A 584 16.00 5.81 -23.65
N THR A 585 17.29 5.67 -23.35
CA THR A 585 18.26 5.02 -24.24
C THR A 585 18.01 3.51 -24.29
N CYS A 586 17.63 2.91 -23.17
CA CYS A 586 17.23 1.51 -23.11
C CYS A 586 15.91 1.21 -23.84
N GLN A 587 14.86 2.01 -23.64
CA GLN A 587 13.61 1.91 -24.41
C GLN A 587 13.91 1.92 -25.92
N LYS A 588 14.70 2.88 -26.41
CA LYS A 588 15.08 2.95 -27.83
C LYS A 588 15.91 1.74 -28.28
N ALA A 589 16.80 1.22 -27.44
CA ALA A 589 17.62 0.05 -27.75
C ALA A 589 16.80 -1.25 -27.90
N PHE A 590 15.61 -1.34 -27.31
CA PHE A 590 14.70 -2.49 -27.45
C PHE A 590 13.56 -2.24 -28.46
N ASP A 591 13.02 -1.02 -28.53
CA ASP A 591 11.77 -0.73 -29.25
C ASP A 591 11.96 0.05 -30.58
N ASP A 592 13.13 0.66 -30.83
CA ASP A 592 13.44 1.31 -32.11
C ASP A 592 14.53 0.54 -32.90
N PRO A 593 14.14 -0.28 -33.89
CA PRO A 593 15.09 -0.98 -34.76
C PRO A 593 16.05 -0.07 -35.54
N ALA A 594 15.67 1.18 -35.81
CA ALA A 594 16.54 2.14 -36.50
C ALA A 594 17.59 2.71 -35.54
N PHE A 595 17.22 2.99 -34.28
CA PHE A 595 18.18 3.34 -33.22
C PHE A 595 19.15 2.19 -32.96
N LEU A 596 18.65 0.97 -32.75
CA LEU A 596 19.50 -0.21 -32.53
C LEU A 596 20.45 -0.46 -33.72
N ALA A 597 19.98 -0.30 -34.97
CA ALA A 597 20.83 -0.39 -36.16
C ALA A 597 21.88 0.74 -36.23
N SER A 598 21.61 1.92 -35.67
CA SER A 598 22.56 3.03 -35.62
C SER A 598 23.73 2.79 -34.65
N LEU A 599 23.52 1.97 -33.61
CA LEU A 599 24.58 1.51 -32.69
C LEU A 599 25.54 0.50 -33.34
N GLY A 600 25.17 -0.06 -34.49
CA GLY A 600 26.04 -0.92 -35.30
C GLY A 600 26.52 -2.17 -34.53
N ALA A 601 27.84 -2.32 -34.38
CA ALA A 601 28.43 -3.46 -33.69
C ALA A 601 28.30 -3.39 -32.16
N ASP A 602 27.99 -2.21 -31.61
CA ASP A 602 27.89 -1.97 -30.16
C ASP A 602 26.47 -2.15 -29.60
N GLY A 603 25.46 -2.29 -30.48
CA GLY A 603 24.06 -2.49 -30.08
C GLY A 603 23.85 -3.59 -29.04
N PRO A 604 24.44 -4.80 -29.20
CA PRO A 604 24.34 -5.87 -28.19
C PRO A 604 24.94 -5.48 -26.84
N ALA A 605 25.97 -4.63 -26.80
CA ALA A 605 26.58 -4.19 -25.55
C ALA A 605 25.68 -3.19 -24.81
N VAL A 606 25.06 -2.25 -25.53
CA VAL A 606 24.07 -1.34 -24.94
C VAL A 606 22.86 -2.12 -24.41
N GLN A 607 22.31 -3.05 -25.21
CA GLN A 607 21.21 -3.91 -24.77
C GLN A 607 21.57 -4.77 -23.54
N ALA A 608 22.78 -5.32 -23.47
CA ALA A 608 23.22 -6.09 -22.31
C ALA A 608 23.35 -5.22 -21.04
N VAL A 609 23.84 -3.99 -21.16
CA VAL A 609 23.85 -3.03 -20.03
C VAL A 609 22.44 -2.72 -19.56
N CYS A 610 21.51 -2.44 -20.46
CA CYS A 610 20.11 -2.21 -20.12
C CYS A 610 19.44 -3.42 -19.45
N TYR A 611 19.68 -4.64 -19.96
CA TYR A 611 19.05 -5.87 -19.48
C TYR A 611 19.55 -6.31 -18.10
N TYR A 612 20.86 -6.16 -17.82
CA TYR A 612 21.43 -6.52 -16.52
C TYR A 612 21.47 -5.35 -15.53
N GLY A 613 21.53 -4.10 -15.99
CA GLY A 613 21.86 -2.93 -15.16
C GLY A 613 20.84 -2.60 -14.07
N GLN A 614 19.56 -2.96 -14.28
CA GLN A 614 18.50 -2.78 -13.27
C GLN A 614 18.73 -3.68 -12.04
N MET A 615 19.03 -4.97 -12.27
CA MET A 615 19.36 -5.92 -11.20
C MET A 615 20.76 -5.70 -10.62
N VAL A 616 21.75 -5.36 -11.46
CA VAL A 616 23.14 -5.16 -11.01
C VAL A 616 23.28 -3.95 -10.09
N GLY A 617 22.43 -2.93 -10.25
CA GLY A 617 22.28 -1.85 -9.28
C GLY A 617 21.94 -2.38 -7.89
N ALA A 618 20.88 -3.19 -7.76
CA ALA A 618 20.43 -3.73 -6.47
C ALA A 618 21.53 -4.50 -5.70
N GLU A 619 22.28 -5.34 -6.42
CA GLU A 619 23.14 -6.39 -5.85
C GLU A 619 24.62 -6.02 -5.61
N ILE A 620 25.17 -5.05 -6.34
CA ILE A 620 26.63 -4.78 -6.33
C ILE A 620 26.96 -3.39 -5.79
N GLU A 621 26.43 -2.37 -6.45
CA GLU A 621 26.68 -0.96 -6.14
C GLU A 621 25.53 -0.19 -6.80
N ARG A 622 24.53 0.20 -5.99
CA ARG A 622 23.39 0.98 -6.45
C ARG A 622 23.89 2.33 -6.97
N PRO A 623 23.41 2.83 -8.12
CA PRO A 623 23.62 4.23 -8.46
C PRO A 623 23.00 5.09 -7.33
N SER A 624 23.73 6.11 -6.88
CA SER A 624 23.21 7.08 -5.91
C SER A 624 21.96 7.76 -6.48
N GLY A 625 20.97 8.03 -5.64
CA GLY A 625 19.67 8.60 -6.05
C GLY A 625 18.68 7.64 -6.74
N HIS A 626 19.09 6.41 -7.09
CA HIS A 626 18.31 5.53 -7.97
C HIS A 626 18.05 4.13 -7.36
N TYR A 627 17.28 4.09 -6.28
CA TYR A 627 16.88 2.85 -5.61
C TYR A 627 15.60 2.26 -6.23
N GLU A 628 14.67 3.12 -6.57
CA GLU A 628 13.30 2.85 -6.98
C GLU A 628 13.27 2.12 -8.32
N GLU A 629 14.15 2.49 -9.26
CA GLU A 629 14.34 1.75 -10.52
C GLU A 629 14.75 0.30 -10.28
N THR A 630 15.53 0.02 -9.23
CA THR A 630 15.98 -1.34 -8.94
C THR A 630 14.86 -2.22 -8.35
N ASN A 631 13.81 -1.59 -7.81
CA ASN A 631 12.62 -2.26 -7.24
C ASN A 631 11.35 -2.09 -8.11
N SER A 632 11.45 -1.39 -9.23
CA SER A 632 10.40 -1.32 -10.25
C SER A 632 10.40 -2.58 -11.13
N ALA A 633 9.24 -3.13 -11.50
CA ALA A 633 9.18 -4.25 -12.44
C ALA A 633 9.67 -3.88 -13.85
N GLY A 634 9.53 -2.62 -14.27
CA GLY A 634 10.17 -2.15 -15.48
C GLY A 634 9.87 -0.72 -15.94
N TRP A 635 10.73 -0.21 -16.81
CA TRP A 635 10.69 1.20 -17.24
C TRP A 635 9.50 1.55 -18.15
N ASP A 636 8.79 0.59 -18.72
CA ASP A 636 7.60 0.87 -19.56
C ASP A 636 6.33 1.19 -18.71
N LEU A 637 6.36 0.93 -17.39
CA LEU A 637 5.20 1.00 -16.48
C LEU A 637 4.44 2.34 -16.49
N VAL A 638 5.15 3.47 -16.44
CA VAL A 638 4.53 4.82 -16.36
C VAL A 638 3.73 5.15 -17.62
N ASP A 639 4.29 4.87 -18.80
CA ASP A 639 3.63 5.13 -20.08
C ASP A 639 2.46 4.16 -20.30
N ASP A 640 2.63 2.88 -19.94
CA ASP A 640 1.59 1.86 -20.07
C ASP A 640 0.39 2.13 -19.14
N LEU A 641 0.62 2.48 -17.87
CA LEU A 641 -0.45 2.85 -16.91
C LEU A 641 -1.13 4.17 -17.30
N TRP A 642 -0.38 5.16 -17.81
CA TRP A 642 -0.98 6.39 -18.34
C TRP A 642 -1.90 6.10 -19.51
N ALA A 643 -1.46 5.31 -20.50
CA ALA A 643 -2.27 4.92 -21.64
C ALA A 643 -3.52 4.13 -21.23
N ALA A 644 -3.40 3.23 -20.25
CA ALA A 644 -4.52 2.49 -19.69
C ALA A 644 -5.52 3.43 -18.97
N THR A 645 -5.04 4.40 -18.20
CA THR A 645 -5.91 5.34 -17.48
C THR A 645 -6.62 6.28 -18.44
N VAL A 646 -5.95 6.79 -19.49
CA VAL A 646 -6.63 7.55 -20.56
C VAL A 646 -7.72 6.70 -21.21
N ALA A 647 -7.43 5.44 -21.57
CA ALA A 647 -8.42 4.54 -22.17
C ALA A 647 -9.60 4.23 -21.24
N LEU A 648 -9.39 4.23 -19.91
CA LEU A 648 -10.44 4.03 -18.90
C LEU A 648 -11.48 5.17 -18.89
N PHE A 649 -11.02 6.42 -19.05
CA PHE A 649 -11.88 7.61 -19.04
C PHE A 649 -12.40 8.01 -20.44
N GLU A 650 -11.75 7.56 -21.52
CA GLU A 650 -12.29 7.66 -22.89
C GLU A 650 -13.42 6.64 -23.19
N GLN A 651 -13.64 5.65 -22.32
CA GLN A 651 -14.73 4.69 -22.47
C GLN A 651 -16.11 5.31 -22.18
N PRO A 652 -17.14 5.02 -23.02
CA PRO A 652 -18.46 5.67 -22.98
C PRO A 652 -19.45 5.05 -21.99
#